data_AF-A0ABD6ILT2-F1
#
_entry.id   AF-A0ABD6ILT2-F1
#
_cell.length_a   1.000
_cell.length_b   1.000
_cell.length_c   1.000
_cell.angle_alpha   90.00
_cell.angle_beta   90.00
_cell.angle_gamma   90.00
#
_symmetry.space_group_name_H-M   'P 1'
#
loop_
_entity.id
_entity.type
_entity.pdbx_description
1 polymer ?
#
loop_
_entity_poly.entity_id
_entity_poly.type
_entity_poly.pdbx_seq_one_letter_code
_entity_poly.pdbx_strand_id
1 'polypeptide(L)'
;PAAVAALLGARDLSRQLLPLGQDGFLAARFAERWGDVRGVVRGMTAAMRPEPEREPGQALRPGSAMSRALGTRLPIAQGPMTRVSDQAGFAAAVAADGALPFLALALADGTRTRAMLTGARAVLDGRPWGVGVLGFAPEEIRNAQLEVVRQLRPTHAIIAGGRPAQAEALERAGIRTFLHVPSPGLLRQFLQAGARRFVFEGSECGGHVGPRASFPLWEAQLAVLDEFLADAEPEAAAQVEVFFAGGVHDERSAAMVAALAAPLTARGCAIGVLMGTAYLFTEEAVAHGAIRPLFQEQVCAATTTALLETAPGHATRCVPSPFTDDYRDRERALRAGGLPEREVWETLERLNVGRLRIASKGVERADDGALRDVDEQRQLTDGMFMAGEVAVLRSATTTMAALHRAVTDGAAGFLAARGRLPVTAWEPAPPAPLDIAIVGMACMFPGAPDLAAFWANIVAGRDAVTEVPADRWDPDVHHAAGHTASKWGGFLPRIPFDPLRYGIPPTSLGSIEPVQLLSLEAARRALEDAGYGERGREFDRSRTAVVFGAEAGSDLSNAVTLRAVLPSYYGKVPDGLDGQLPRLTEDSFPGMLANVISGRIANRLDLGGANFTVDAACASSLAALDVACKELVSGTSDVVLCGGADLHNGINDYVLFSSVHALSPTGRSRAFDAEADGIALGEGVACVVLKRLADAERDGDRIYGVVKGLGSASDGRSLGLTAPRPEGQRAALERAYRNAGVSPAQVSLVEAHGTGTVVGDRTELSILGEVFAEAGARTGGCALGSVKSQIGHTKCAAGLAGLIKTTLALYTGVTPPTLHLGRPNPAWTEDDSPFAFHAGARPWTAPASERFAGVSAFGFGGTNFHAVLAAHGNAVPPRQTLDEWPAELFLFRGRDERAALRQVAELLDAAETAGRPWRLRDLALAAAHRADTSREPVHVAFVARDTDQLIERLRGALDGEGGTDVRRADPVDGKIAFLFPGQGSQRTGMLGELLVALPELRDHLPPDQAAVVYPPAAFDDAARERRRAALTDTRAAQPALG
;
A
#
# COMPACT_ATOMS: atom_id res chain seq x y z
N PRO A 1 -15.87 13.98 -24.93
CA PRO A 1 -16.09 13.74 -26.40
C PRO A 1 -15.14 14.53 -27.30
N ALA A 2 -15.10 15.86 -27.22
CA ALA A 2 -14.25 16.68 -28.10
C ALA A 2 -12.73 16.46 -27.88
N ALA A 3 -12.29 16.33 -26.61
CA ALA A 3 -10.90 16.01 -26.30
C ALA A 3 -10.47 14.63 -26.83
N VAL A 4 -11.35 13.63 -26.74
CA VAL A 4 -11.10 12.29 -27.29
C VAL A 4 -11.10 12.31 -28.82
N ALA A 5 -12.02 13.06 -29.44
CA ALA A 5 -12.05 13.24 -30.89
C ALA A 5 -10.74 13.86 -31.41
N ALA A 6 -10.25 14.92 -30.75
CA ALA A 6 -8.98 15.55 -31.10
C ALA A 6 -7.78 14.59 -30.97
N LEU A 7 -7.75 13.77 -29.91
CA LEU A 7 -6.71 12.73 -29.73
C LEU A 7 -6.78 11.64 -30.80
N LEU A 8 -7.97 11.33 -31.32
CA LEU A 8 -8.17 10.40 -32.44
C LEU A 8 -7.97 11.06 -33.81
N GLY A 9 -7.49 12.32 -33.87
CA GLY A 9 -7.34 13.08 -35.11
C GLY A 9 -8.66 13.46 -35.79
N ALA A 10 -9.78 13.32 -35.08
CA ALA A 10 -11.10 13.66 -35.56
C ALA A 10 -11.48 15.09 -35.20
N ARG A 11 -11.90 15.86 -36.21
CA ARG A 11 -12.45 17.21 -36.01
C ARG A 11 -13.94 17.17 -35.70
N ASP A 12 -14.64 16.15 -36.20
CA ASP A 12 -16.05 15.90 -35.96
C ASP A 12 -16.40 14.41 -36.17
N LEU A 13 -16.65 13.68 -35.09
CA LEU A 13 -16.99 12.25 -35.13
C LEU A 13 -18.37 11.95 -35.73
N SER A 14 -19.21 12.97 -35.95
CA SER A 14 -20.51 12.80 -36.63
C SER A 14 -20.39 12.86 -38.16
N ARG A 15 -19.29 13.40 -38.68
CA ARG A 15 -19.05 13.60 -40.12
C ARG A 15 -17.77 12.94 -40.63
N GLN A 16 -16.87 12.54 -39.74
CA GLN A 16 -15.57 11.96 -40.08
C GLN A 16 -15.54 10.49 -39.69
N LEU A 17 -15.26 9.63 -40.67
CA LEU A 17 -14.91 8.24 -40.41
C LEU A 17 -13.54 8.19 -39.72
N LEU A 18 -13.46 7.42 -38.64
CA LEU A 18 -12.19 7.13 -37.98
C LEU A 18 -11.47 6.01 -38.74
N PRO A 19 -10.18 6.18 -39.08
CA PRO A 19 -9.39 5.08 -39.60
C PRO A 19 -9.20 4.05 -38.47
N LEU A 20 -9.89 2.92 -38.58
CA LEU A 20 -9.72 1.78 -37.68
C LEU A 20 -8.70 0.82 -38.28
N GLY A 21 -7.72 0.42 -37.48
CA GLY A 21 -6.74 -0.60 -37.85
C GLY A 21 -7.39 -1.98 -38.01
N GLN A 22 -6.63 -2.94 -38.55
CA GLN A 22 -7.08 -4.32 -38.70
C GLN A 22 -7.35 -5.03 -37.35
N ASP A 23 -6.95 -4.44 -36.23
CA ASP A 23 -7.20 -4.87 -34.86
C ASP A 23 -8.60 -4.48 -34.35
N GLY A 24 -9.34 -3.61 -35.05
CA GLY A 24 -10.65 -3.12 -34.61
C GLY A 24 -11.68 -4.22 -34.29
N PHE A 25 -11.58 -5.40 -34.91
CA PHE A 25 -12.48 -6.53 -34.60
C PHE A 25 -12.27 -7.08 -33.18
N LEU A 26 -11.11 -6.85 -32.55
CA LEU A 26 -10.83 -7.28 -31.17
C LEU A 26 -11.70 -6.53 -30.16
N ALA A 27 -12.25 -5.36 -30.53
CA ALA A 27 -13.10 -4.54 -29.65
C ALA A 27 -14.33 -5.32 -29.16
N ALA A 28 -15.00 -6.09 -30.04
CA ALA A 28 -16.16 -6.90 -29.66
C ALA A 28 -15.79 -7.93 -28.58
N ARG A 29 -14.65 -8.60 -28.77
CA ARG A 29 -14.14 -9.59 -27.83
C ARG A 29 -13.71 -8.97 -26.50
N PHE A 30 -13.10 -7.79 -26.55
CA PHE A 30 -12.71 -7.05 -25.35
C PHE A 30 -13.95 -6.60 -24.57
N ALA A 31 -15.02 -6.19 -25.27
CA ALA A 31 -16.31 -5.88 -24.66
C ALA A 31 -16.98 -7.12 -24.04
N GLU A 32 -16.98 -8.27 -24.72
CA GLU A 32 -17.50 -9.53 -24.17
C GLU A 32 -16.72 -9.98 -22.92
N ARG A 33 -15.39 -9.85 -22.94
CA ARG A 33 -14.53 -10.29 -21.83
C ARG A 33 -14.55 -9.35 -20.63
N TRP A 34 -14.57 -8.04 -20.85
CA TRP A 34 -14.34 -7.04 -19.80
C TRP A 34 -15.51 -6.09 -19.54
N GLY A 35 -16.57 -6.15 -20.35
CA GLY A 35 -17.80 -5.35 -20.23
C GLY A 35 -17.64 -3.90 -20.69
N ASP A 36 -16.63 -3.19 -20.19
CA ASP A 36 -16.39 -1.77 -20.48
C ASP A 36 -14.89 -1.44 -20.63
N VAL A 37 -14.61 -0.19 -21.04
CA VAL A 37 -13.23 0.30 -21.23
C VAL A 37 -12.42 0.27 -19.93
N ARG A 38 -13.04 0.47 -18.77
CA ARG A 38 -12.34 0.42 -17.47
C ARG A 38 -11.89 -1.01 -17.17
N GLY A 39 -12.74 -1.99 -17.43
CA GLY A 39 -12.44 -3.42 -17.36
C GLY A 39 -11.28 -3.77 -18.28
N VAL A 40 -11.30 -3.31 -19.54
CA VAL A 40 -10.21 -3.53 -20.50
C VAL A 40 -8.88 -2.97 -19.97
N VAL A 41 -8.86 -1.71 -19.53
CA VAL A 41 -7.64 -1.07 -19.01
C VAL A 41 -7.10 -1.81 -17.79
N ARG A 42 -7.98 -2.20 -16.85
CA ARG A 42 -7.58 -3.02 -15.68
C ARG A 42 -7.03 -4.37 -16.09
N GLY A 43 -7.69 -5.04 -17.03
CA GLY A 43 -7.26 -6.33 -17.57
C GLY A 43 -5.90 -6.28 -18.25
N MET A 44 -5.67 -5.28 -19.11
CA MET A 44 -4.37 -5.04 -19.75
C MET A 44 -3.29 -4.73 -18.71
N THR A 45 -3.60 -3.86 -17.73
CA THR A 45 -2.67 -3.51 -16.66
C THR A 45 -2.29 -4.74 -15.83
N ALA A 46 -3.26 -5.60 -15.50
CA ALA A 46 -3.01 -6.85 -14.78
C ALA A 46 -2.15 -7.82 -15.60
N ALA A 47 -2.42 -7.98 -16.89
CA ALA A 47 -1.64 -8.84 -17.79
C ALA A 47 -0.19 -8.35 -18.00
N MET A 48 0.06 -7.05 -17.80
CA MET A 48 1.41 -6.46 -17.85
C MET A 48 2.19 -6.61 -16.55
N ARG A 49 1.58 -7.03 -15.44
CA ARG A 49 2.29 -7.21 -14.17
C ARG A 49 3.16 -8.46 -14.23
N PRO A 50 4.45 -8.38 -13.85
CA PRO A 50 5.31 -9.55 -13.81
C PRO A 50 4.82 -10.54 -12.75
N GLU A 51 4.57 -11.78 -13.16
CA GLU A 51 4.35 -12.91 -12.27
C GLU A 51 5.65 -13.70 -12.17
N PRO A 52 6.28 -13.83 -10.98
CA PRO A 52 7.61 -14.45 -10.84
C PRO A 52 7.70 -15.89 -11.35
N GLU A 53 6.57 -16.61 -11.37
CA GLU A 53 6.48 -18.02 -11.75
C GLU A 53 6.32 -18.22 -13.27
N ARG A 54 6.00 -17.16 -14.03
CA ARG A 54 5.84 -17.22 -15.48
C ARG A 54 7.06 -16.62 -16.17
N GLU A 55 7.84 -17.45 -16.84
CA GLU A 55 8.93 -17.03 -17.73
C GLU A 55 8.59 -17.29 -19.21
N PRO A 56 7.82 -16.40 -19.89
CA PRO A 56 7.43 -16.64 -21.28
C PRO A 56 8.60 -16.83 -22.24
N GLY A 57 9.75 -16.20 -21.93
CA GLY A 57 10.98 -16.34 -22.71
C GLY A 57 11.50 -17.79 -22.81
N GLN A 58 11.12 -18.67 -21.89
CA GLN A 58 11.52 -20.08 -21.92
C GLN A 58 11.00 -20.82 -23.16
N ALA A 59 9.90 -20.36 -23.76
CA ALA A 59 9.35 -20.96 -24.99
C ALA A 59 10.33 -20.87 -26.18
N LEU A 60 11.20 -19.86 -26.20
CA LEU A 60 12.15 -19.59 -27.27
C LEU A 60 13.55 -20.16 -27.01
N ARG A 61 13.81 -20.66 -25.81
CA ARG A 61 15.14 -21.18 -25.43
C ARG A 61 15.37 -22.61 -25.90
N PRO A 62 16.64 -23.05 -25.98
CA PRO A 62 16.96 -24.46 -26.16
C PRO A 62 16.25 -25.35 -25.13
N GLY A 63 15.72 -26.49 -25.56
CA GLY A 63 14.97 -27.39 -24.68
C GLY A 63 13.56 -26.90 -24.33
N SER A 64 12.99 -25.94 -25.07
CA SER A 64 11.56 -25.65 -25.01
C SER A 64 10.71 -26.84 -25.51
N ALA A 65 9.40 -26.81 -25.26
CA ALA A 65 8.48 -27.83 -25.75
C ALA A 65 8.56 -28.00 -27.28
N MET A 66 8.73 -26.90 -28.01
CA MET A 66 8.87 -26.92 -29.46
C MET A 66 10.23 -27.45 -29.91
N SER A 67 11.33 -27.08 -29.25
CA SER A 67 12.66 -27.66 -29.56
C SER A 67 12.63 -29.18 -29.41
N ARG A 68 12.02 -29.71 -28.34
CA ARG A 68 11.82 -31.16 -28.17
C ARG A 68 10.93 -31.77 -29.25
N ALA A 69 9.83 -31.11 -29.62
CA ALA A 69 8.93 -31.58 -30.66
C ALA A 69 9.62 -31.69 -32.03
N LEU A 70 10.40 -30.69 -32.42
CA LEU A 70 11.08 -30.66 -33.72
C LEU A 70 12.31 -31.59 -33.77
N GLY A 71 12.81 -32.04 -32.62
CA GLY A 71 14.09 -32.77 -32.53
C GLY A 71 15.31 -31.88 -32.81
N THR A 72 15.15 -30.56 -32.70
CA THR A 72 16.19 -29.56 -32.97
C THR A 72 16.65 -28.88 -31.69
N ARG A 73 17.83 -28.25 -31.71
CA ARG A 73 18.35 -27.49 -30.55
C ARG A 73 17.52 -26.25 -30.27
N LEU A 74 16.96 -25.61 -31.30
CA LEU A 74 16.23 -24.36 -31.20
C LEU A 74 14.80 -24.51 -31.72
N PRO A 75 13.80 -23.80 -31.14
CA PRO A 75 12.42 -23.81 -31.60
C PRO A 75 12.20 -22.91 -32.84
N ILE A 76 13.14 -22.95 -33.78
CA ILE A 76 13.16 -22.11 -34.98
C ILE A 76 13.02 -23.01 -36.21
N ALA A 77 12.21 -22.58 -37.18
CA ALA A 77 12.20 -23.12 -38.52
C ALA A 77 12.59 -22.05 -39.55
N GLN A 78 13.44 -22.44 -40.50
CA GLN A 78 13.65 -21.68 -41.73
C GLN A 78 12.51 -22.03 -42.70
N GLY A 79 11.64 -21.05 -42.98
CA GLY A 79 10.43 -21.26 -43.79
C GLY A 79 10.74 -21.55 -45.27
N PRO A 80 9.99 -22.42 -45.96
CA PRO A 80 10.28 -22.82 -47.34
C PRO A 80 10.13 -21.64 -48.32
N MET A 81 11.26 -21.12 -48.84
CA MET A 81 11.27 -20.00 -49.78
C MET A 81 11.54 -20.50 -51.21
N THR A 82 10.59 -20.29 -52.11
CA THR A 82 10.70 -20.71 -53.52
C THR A 82 11.95 -20.10 -54.16
N ARG A 83 12.79 -20.92 -54.81
CA ARG A 83 14.07 -20.51 -55.45
C ARG A 83 15.13 -19.92 -54.52
N VAL A 84 14.94 -19.99 -53.20
CA VAL A 84 15.95 -19.62 -52.20
C VAL A 84 16.35 -20.87 -51.42
N SER A 85 15.36 -21.52 -50.80
CA SER A 85 15.53 -22.75 -50.02
C SER A 85 15.50 -24.00 -50.92
N ASP A 86 16.29 -23.99 -51.99
CA ASP A 86 16.44 -25.11 -52.92
C ASP A 86 17.88 -25.67 -52.97
N GLN A 87 18.76 -25.15 -52.12
CA GLN A 87 20.16 -25.57 -52.01
C GLN A 87 20.41 -26.42 -50.77
N ALA A 88 21.01 -27.60 -50.95
CA ALA A 88 21.32 -28.51 -49.86
C ALA A 88 22.33 -27.92 -48.86
N GLY A 89 23.34 -27.19 -49.34
CA GLY A 89 24.34 -26.53 -48.48
C GLY A 89 23.72 -25.50 -47.53
N PHE A 90 22.74 -24.73 -48.01
CA PHE A 90 22.04 -23.76 -47.18
C PHE A 90 21.19 -24.44 -46.09
N ALA A 91 20.49 -25.53 -46.44
CA ALA A 91 19.77 -26.34 -45.46
C ALA A 91 20.71 -26.93 -44.40
N ALA A 92 21.91 -27.38 -44.80
CA ALA A 92 22.92 -27.90 -43.87
C ALA A 92 23.44 -26.84 -42.89
N ALA A 93 23.62 -25.59 -43.35
CA ALA A 93 24.03 -24.46 -42.51
C ALA A 93 22.96 -24.11 -41.46
N VAL A 94 21.69 -24.02 -41.87
CA VAL A 94 20.56 -23.80 -40.94
C VAL A 94 20.50 -24.88 -39.86
N ALA A 95 20.64 -26.16 -40.25
CA ALA A 95 20.64 -27.28 -39.31
C ALA A 95 21.89 -27.30 -38.41
N ALA A 96 23.05 -26.83 -38.88
CA ALA A 96 24.28 -26.77 -38.07
C ALA A 96 24.11 -25.78 -36.91
N ASP A 97 23.43 -24.67 -37.16
CA ASP A 97 23.08 -23.68 -36.14
C ASP A 97 21.78 -23.98 -35.38
N GLY A 98 21.28 -25.23 -35.48
CA GLY A 98 20.30 -25.79 -34.55
C GLY A 98 18.83 -25.52 -34.86
N ALA A 99 18.51 -24.89 -35.99
CA ALA A 99 17.14 -24.67 -36.47
C ALA A 99 16.70 -25.76 -37.46
N LEU A 100 15.41 -25.86 -37.74
CA LEU A 100 14.83 -26.81 -38.70
C LEU A 100 14.83 -26.22 -40.13
N PRO A 101 15.61 -26.76 -41.08
CA PRO A 101 15.58 -26.31 -42.48
C PRO A 101 14.39 -26.88 -43.24
N PHE A 102 13.78 -26.08 -44.12
CA PHE A 102 12.78 -26.54 -45.08
C PHE A 102 13.22 -26.27 -46.53
N LEU A 103 13.17 -27.32 -47.37
CA LEU A 103 13.35 -27.18 -48.80
C LEU A 103 12.02 -26.86 -49.50
N ALA A 104 12.00 -25.81 -50.33
CA ALA A 104 10.81 -25.43 -51.09
C ALA A 104 10.73 -26.23 -52.41
N LEU A 105 9.74 -27.13 -52.53
CA LEU A 105 9.54 -27.88 -53.77
C LEU A 105 8.97 -27.01 -54.89
N ALA A 106 8.14 -26.02 -54.53
CA ALA A 106 7.45 -25.13 -55.48
C ALA A 106 6.79 -25.94 -56.60
N LEU A 107 7.06 -25.60 -57.87
CA LEU A 107 6.58 -26.31 -59.05
C LEU A 107 7.64 -27.28 -59.64
N ALA A 108 8.51 -27.86 -58.80
CA ALA A 108 9.46 -28.88 -59.27
C ALA A 108 8.73 -30.19 -59.65
N ASP A 109 9.05 -30.76 -60.80
CA ASP A 109 8.59 -32.08 -61.21
C ASP A 109 9.17 -33.21 -60.31
N GLY A 110 8.71 -34.45 -60.49
CA GLY A 110 9.13 -35.59 -59.68
C GLY A 110 10.64 -35.88 -59.75
N THR A 111 11.26 -35.74 -60.92
CA THR A 111 12.69 -35.99 -61.12
C THR A 111 13.53 -34.96 -60.37
N ARG A 112 13.19 -33.67 -60.51
CA ARG A 112 13.86 -32.58 -59.80
C ARG A 112 13.64 -32.66 -58.30
N THR A 113 12.43 -33.00 -57.88
CA THR A 113 12.11 -33.21 -56.46
C THR A 113 12.99 -34.30 -55.87
N ARG A 114 13.13 -35.45 -56.55
CA ARG A 114 14.03 -36.52 -56.11
C ARG A 114 15.48 -36.05 -55.98
N ALA A 115 16.01 -35.35 -56.98
CA ALA A 115 17.37 -34.83 -56.93
C ALA A 115 17.61 -33.89 -55.73
N MET A 116 16.69 -32.94 -55.51
CA MET A 116 16.76 -31.99 -54.39
C MET A 116 16.75 -32.70 -53.03
N LEU A 117 15.81 -33.63 -52.84
CA LEU A 117 15.63 -34.34 -51.57
C LEU A 117 16.76 -35.34 -51.29
N THR A 118 17.28 -36.02 -52.31
CA THR A 118 18.46 -36.89 -52.15
C THR A 118 19.70 -36.07 -51.79
N GLY A 119 19.92 -34.93 -52.43
CA GLY A 119 21.04 -34.02 -52.11
C GLY A 119 20.94 -33.47 -50.67
N ALA A 120 19.76 -33.04 -50.26
CA ALA A 120 19.50 -32.58 -48.89
C ALA A 120 19.79 -33.67 -47.85
N ARG A 121 19.28 -34.89 -48.08
CA ARG A 121 19.49 -36.03 -47.18
C ARG A 121 20.97 -36.38 -47.01
N ALA A 122 21.78 -36.24 -48.07
CA ALA A 122 23.21 -36.55 -48.03
C ALA A 122 23.99 -35.59 -47.12
N VAL A 123 23.63 -34.30 -47.07
CA VAL A 123 24.37 -33.28 -46.29
C VAL A 123 23.81 -33.05 -44.88
N LEU A 124 22.57 -33.48 -44.62
CA LEU A 124 21.91 -33.29 -43.32
C LEU A 124 22.25 -34.40 -42.30
N ASP A 125 22.79 -35.54 -42.74
CA ASP A 125 23.37 -36.59 -41.89
C ASP A 125 22.49 -37.01 -40.70
N GLY A 126 21.24 -37.37 -40.98
CA GLY A 126 20.28 -37.82 -39.95
C GLY A 126 19.66 -36.70 -39.10
N ARG A 127 20.09 -35.44 -39.24
CA ARG A 127 19.46 -34.29 -38.59
C ARG A 127 18.04 -34.04 -39.11
N PRO A 128 17.12 -33.49 -38.29
CA PRO A 128 15.78 -33.13 -38.75
C PRO A 128 15.81 -32.10 -39.88
N TRP A 129 14.95 -32.30 -40.86
CA TRP A 129 14.75 -31.44 -42.02
C TRP A 129 13.35 -31.63 -42.60
N GLY A 130 12.87 -30.64 -43.33
CA GLY A 130 11.53 -30.66 -43.89
C GLY A 130 11.41 -30.19 -45.34
N VAL A 131 10.20 -30.30 -45.86
CA VAL A 131 9.83 -29.87 -47.22
C VAL A 131 8.60 -28.98 -47.21
N GLY A 132 8.60 -27.97 -48.07
CA GLY A 132 7.44 -27.12 -48.34
C GLY A 132 6.74 -27.56 -49.62
N VAL A 133 5.46 -27.90 -49.50
CA VAL A 133 4.58 -28.33 -50.61
C VAL A 133 3.48 -27.29 -50.81
N LEU A 134 3.22 -26.93 -52.07
CA LEU A 134 2.09 -26.07 -52.41
C LEU A 134 0.84 -26.94 -52.60
N GLY A 135 -0.15 -26.77 -51.73
CA GLY A 135 -1.43 -27.50 -51.80
C GLY A 135 -2.19 -27.24 -53.10
N PHE A 136 -2.04 -26.04 -53.66
CA PHE A 136 -2.64 -25.60 -54.92
C PHE A 136 -1.80 -25.90 -56.17
N ALA A 137 -0.65 -26.58 -56.06
CA ALA A 137 0.08 -27.04 -57.24
C ALA A 137 -0.80 -27.97 -58.11
N PRO A 138 -0.58 -28.01 -59.45
CA PRO A 138 -1.26 -28.95 -60.34
C PRO A 138 -1.19 -30.38 -59.79
N GLU A 139 -2.28 -31.13 -59.95
CA GLU A 139 -2.45 -32.42 -59.29
C GLU A 139 -1.36 -33.42 -59.68
N GLU A 140 -0.94 -33.46 -60.95
CA GLU A 140 0.12 -34.37 -61.40
C GLU A 140 1.46 -34.05 -60.73
N ILE A 141 1.82 -32.75 -60.63
CA ILE A 141 3.05 -32.29 -59.99
C ILE A 141 3.02 -32.60 -58.50
N ARG A 142 1.91 -32.28 -57.82
CA ARG A 142 1.76 -32.50 -56.38
C ARG A 142 1.82 -33.99 -56.04
N ASN A 143 1.17 -34.85 -56.82
CA ASN A 143 1.19 -36.30 -56.58
C ASN A 143 2.60 -36.87 -56.75
N ALA A 144 3.32 -36.46 -57.80
CA ALA A 144 4.72 -36.86 -58.02
C ALA A 144 5.64 -36.37 -56.88
N GLN A 145 5.44 -35.14 -56.39
CA GLN A 145 6.19 -34.60 -55.25
C GLN A 145 5.93 -35.43 -53.98
N LEU A 146 4.66 -35.67 -53.64
CA LEU A 146 4.26 -36.42 -52.45
C LEU A 146 4.75 -37.88 -52.48
N GLU A 147 4.82 -38.50 -53.66
CA GLU A 147 5.41 -39.84 -53.81
C GLU A 147 6.88 -39.85 -53.41
N VAL A 148 7.67 -38.91 -53.93
CA VAL A 148 9.10 -38.80 -53.58
C VAL A 148 9.27 -38.47 -52.09
N VAL A 149 8.44 -37.59 -51.53
CA VAL A 149 8.45 -37.24 -50.11
C VAL A 149 8.19 -38.49 -49.24
N ARG A 150 7.23 -39.34 -49.58
CA ARG A 150 6.97 -40.60 -48.85
C ARG A 150 8.11 -41.62 -48.98
N GLN A 151 8.82 -41.62 -50.11
CA GLN A 151 9.96 -42.52 -50.32
C GLN A 151 11.20 -42.07 -49.53
N LEU A 152 11.54 -40.77 -49.57
CA LEU A 152 12.75 -40.24 -48.94
C LEU A 152 12.56 -39.85 -47.47
N ARG A 153 11.31 -39.73 -47.01
CA ARG A 153 10.89 -39.49 -45.63
C ARG A 153 11.65 -38.35 -44.94
N PRO A 154 11.51 -37.09 -45.40
CA PRO A 154 11.90 -35.95 -44.57
C PRO A 154 11.18 -36.03 -43.23
N THR A 155 11.79 -35.53 -42.16
CA THR A 155 11.18 -35.58 -40.82
C THR A 155 9.92 -34.70 -40.71
N HIS A 156 9.87 -33.62 -41.49
CA HIS A 156 8.82 -32.62 -41.40
C HIS A 156 8.28 -32.22 -42.79
N ALA A 157 7.06 -31.71 -42.82
CA ALA A 157 6.48 -31.08 -44.01
C ALA A 157 5.64 -29.85 -43.65
N ILE A 158 5.60 -28.87 -44.55
CA ILE A 158 4.68 -27.74 -44.49
C ILE A 158 3.84 -27.78 -45.77
N ILE A 159 2.51 -27.72 -45.64
CA ILE A 159 1.60 -27.65 -46.80
C ILE A 159 0.92 -26.28 -46.82
N ALA A 160 1.35 -25.43 -47.75
CA ALA A 160 0.74 -24.13 -47.98
C ALA A 160 -0.60 -24.30 -48.73
N GLY A 161 -1.72 -23.91 -48.12
CA GLY A 161 -3.06 -24.16 -48.69
C GLY A 161 -3.50 -25.63 -48.62
N GLY A 162 -2.95 -26.41 -47.68
CA GLY A 162 -3.28 -27.82 -47.49
C GLY A 162 -4.61 -28.07 -46.76
N ARG A 163 -5.12 -29.29 -46.86
CA ARG A 163 -6.29 -29.78 -46.10
C ARG A 163 -5.86 -30.80 -45.03
N PRO A 164 -6.60 -30.95 -43.91
CA PRO A 164 -6.30 -31.91 -42.84
C PRO A 164 -6.00 -33.34 -43.34
N ALA A 165 -6.79 -33.85 -44.30
CA ALA A 165 -6.58 -35.18 -44.88
C ALA A 165 -5.21 -35.34 -45.59
N GLN A 166 -4.65 -34.26 -46.14
CA GLN A 166 -3.32 -34.30 -46.77
C GLN A 166 -2.21 -34.38 -45.73
N ALA A 167 -2.34 -33.63 -44.63
CA ALA A 167 -1.41 -33.71 -43.51
C ALA A 167 -1.46 -35.09 -42.86
N GLU A 168 -2.66 -35.62 -42.59
CA GLU A 168 -2.87 -36.94 -42.00
C GLU A 168 -2.19 -38.07 -42.82
N ALA A 169 -2.25 -37.97 -44.16
CA ALA A 169 -1.60 -38.94 -45.04
C ALA A 169 -0.06 -38.94 -44.94
N LEU A 170 0.55 -37.79 -44.64
CA LEU A 170 2.00 -37.67 -44.41
C LEU A 170 2.37 -38.05 -42.98
N GLU A 171 1.53 -37.69 -42.00
CA GLU A 171 1.71 -38.06 -40.59
C GLU A 171 1.65 -39.58 -40.39
N ARG A 172 0.73 -40.28 -41.08
CA ARG A 172 0.70 -41.75 -41.13
C ARG A 172 1.98 -42.37 -41.72
N ALA A 173 2.72 -41.62 -42.53
CA ALA A 173 4.03 -42.03 -43.05
C ALA A 173 5.20 -41.67 -42.13
N GLY A 174 4.92 -41.14 -40.92
CA GLY A 174 5.92 -40.70 -39.95
C GLY A 174 6.50 -39.31 -40.21
N ILE A 175 5.85 -38.50 -41.05
CA ILE A 175 6.31 -37.15 -41.42
C ILE A 175 5.46 -36.12 -40.68
N ARG A 176 6.07 -35.39 -39.73
CA ARG A 176 5.36 -34.40 -38.90
C ARG A 176 4.97 -33.20 -39.74
N THR A 177 3.67 -32.96 -39.93
CA THR A 177 3.19 -32.05 -40.98
C THR A 177 2.46 -30.85 -40.40
N PHE A 178 2.85 -29.65 -40.84
CA PHE A 178 2.23 -28.38 -40.45
C PHE A 178 1.36 -27.83 -41.59
N LEU A 179 0.19 -27.31 -41.23
CA LEU A 179 -0.74 -26.68 -42.17
C LEU A 179 -0.69 -25.15 -42.02
N HIS A 180 -0.61 -24.44 -43.14
CA HIS A 180 -0.82 -22.98 -43.13
C HIS A 180 -2.28 -22.67 -42.87
N VAL A 181 -2.54 -21.79 -41.90
CA VAL A 181 -3.89 -21.39 -41.53
C VAL A 181 -4.00 -19.86 -41.55
N PRO A 182 -4.57 -19.26 -42.61
CA PRO A 182 -4.62 -17.80 -42.77
C PRO A 182 -5.84 -17.14 -42.11
N SER A 183 -6.69 -17.88 -41.39
CA SER A 183 -7.84 -17.31 -40.70
C SER A 183 -8.28 -18.10 -39.45
N PRO A 184 -8.89 -17.43 -38.45
CA PRO A 184 -9.44 -18.11 -37.27
C PRO A 184 -10.57 -19.10 -37.59
N GLY A 185 -11.40 -18.80 -38.59
CA GLY A 185 -12.49 -19.69 -39.01
C GLY A 185 -11.98 -21.01 -39.57
N LEU A 186 -10.92 -20.97 -40.39
CA LEU A 186 -10.29 -22.18 -40.92
C LEU A 186 -9.59 -22.97 -39.82
N LEU A 187 -8.96 -22.30 -38.84
CA LEU A 187 -8.34 -22.95 -37.68
C LEU A 187 -9.36 -23.81 -36.92
N ARG A 188 -10.55 -23.25 -36.65
CA ARG A 188 -11.64 -23.98 -35.98
C ARG A 188 -12.04 -25.24 -36.75
N GLN A 189 -12.19 -25.14 -38.08
CA GLN A 189 -12.50 -26.30 -38.93
C GLN A 189 -11.39 -27.35 -38.91
N PHE A 190 -10.12 -26.94 -38.93
CA PHE A 190 -8.98 -27.86 -38.94
C PHE A 190 -8.81 -28.57 -37.59
N LEU A 191 -9.02 -27.88 -36.47
CA LEU A 191 -9.04 -28.47 -35.14
C LEU A 191 -10.14 -29.53 -35.01
N GLN A 192 -11.35 -29.24 -35.49
CA GLN A 192 -12.47 -30.19 -35.54
C GLN A 192 -12.16 -31.41 -36.43
N ALA A 193 -11.41 -31.21 -37.51
CA ALA A 193 -10.94 -32.28 -38.40
C ALA A 193 -9.70 -33.05 -37.88
N GLY A 194 -9.26 -32.79 -36.64
CA GLY A 194 -8.17 -33.55 -35.99
C GLY A 194 -6.76 -33.01 -36.20
N ALA A 195 -6.56 -31.93 -36.97
CA ALA A 195 -5.24 -31.33 -37.14
C ALA A 195 -4.78 -30.65 -35.84
N ARG A 196 -3.48 -30.70 -35.54
CA ARG A 196 -2.90 -30.11 -34.31
C ARG A 196 -1.63 -29.26 -34.55
N ARG A 197 -1.18 -29.16 -35.81
CA ARG A 197 0.10 -28.54 -36.17
C ARG A 197 -0.11 -27.45 -37.21
N PHE A 198 0.20 -26.22 -36.84
CA PHE A 198 -0.22 -25.05 -37.61
C PHE A 198 0.93 -24.07 -37.84
N VAL A 199 0.87 -23.37 -38.97
CA VAL A 199 1.63 -22.15 -39.23
C VAL A 199 0.65 -20.99 -39.29
N PHE A 200 0.82 -20.04 -38.38
CA PHE A 200 0.06 -18.81 -38.32
C PHE A 200 0.82 -17.73 -39.08
N GLU A 201 0.43 -17.55 -40.34
CA GLU A 201 1.13 -16.72 -41.31
C GLU A 201 0.42 -15.38 -41.50
N GLY A 202 1.06 -14.29 -41.08
CA GLY A 202 0.58 -12.93 -41.31
C GLY A 202 0.98 -12.35 -42.67
N SER A 203 0.40 -11.19 -43.00
CA SER A 203 0.60 -10.46 -44.25
C SER A 203 2.02 -9.88 -44.46
N GLU A 204 2.87 -9.99 -43.44
CA GLU A 204 4.23 -9.47 -43.41
C GLU A 204 5.22 -10.46 -44.05
N CYS A 205 4.79 -11.67 -44.41
CA CYS A 205 5.59 -12.67 -45.11
C CYS A 205 6.00 -12.24 -46.53
N GLY A 206 7.08 -12.86 -47.03
CA GLY A 206 7.51 -12.77 -48.42
C GLY A 206 6.90 -13.92 -49.24
N GLY A 207 6.56 -13.67 -50.50
CA GLY A 207 5.80 -14.63 -51.31
C GLY A 207 4.30 -14.38 -51.24
N HIS A 208 3.47 -15.43 -51.34
CA HIS A 208 2.02 -15.32 -51.29
C HIS A 208 1.55 -14.83 -49.92
N VAL A 209 0.85 -13.70 -49.89
CA VAL A 209 0.54 -12.96 -48.65
C VAL A 209 -0.92 -13.16 -48.22
N GLY A 210 -1.14 -13.46 -46.94
CA GLY A 210 -2.48 -13.55 -46.32
C GLY A 210 -3.16 -12.18 -46.10
N PRO A 211 -4.48 -12.15 -45.80
CA PRO A 211 -5.26 -10.92 -45.78
C PRO A 211 -5.11 -10.07 -44.49
N ARG A 212 -4.41 -10.57 -43.46
CA ARG A 212 -4.33 -9.93 -42.14
C ARG A 212 -2.90 -9.78 -41.66
N ALA A 213 -2.61 -8.68 -40.99
CA ALA A 213 -1.38 -8.47 -40.24
C ALA A 213 -1.18 -9.54 -39.16
N SER A 214 0.07 -9.87 -38.90
CA SER A 214 0.50 -10.93 -38.00
C SER A 214 -0.13 -10.82 -36.62
N PHE A 215 0.07 -9.71 -35.90
CA PHE A 215 -0.41 -9.60 -34.51
C PHE A 215 -1.93 -9.74 -34.34
N PRO A 216 -2.78 -9.01 -35.10
CA PRO A 216 -4.23 -9.21 -35.03
C PRO A 216 -4.65 -10.64 -35.41
N LEU A 217 -4.01 -11.24 -36.42
CA LEU A 217 -4.29 -12.61 -36.82
C LEU A 217 -3.94 -13.61 -35.71
N TRP A 218 -2.72 -13.50 -35.17
CA TRP A 218 -2.20 -14.35 -34.10
C TRP A 218 -3.06 -14.28 -32.85
N GLU A 219 -3.43 -13.09 -32.39
CA GLU A 219 -4.32 -12.90 -31.24
C GLU A 219 -5.68 -13.59 -31.46
N ALA A 220 -6.25 -13.46 -32.66
CA ALA A 220 -7.51 -14.12 -33.01
C ALA A 220 -7.39 -15.64 -33.14
N GLN A 221 -6.23 -16.17 -33.51
CA GLN A 221 -6.01 -17.61 -33.61
C GLN A 221 -5.69 -18.24 -32.25
N LEU A 222 -4.94 -17.54 -31.41
CA LEU A 222 -4.73 -17.89 -30.02
C LEU A 222 -6.06 -17.93 -29.25
N ALA A 223 -6.99 -17.03 -29.57
CA ALA A 223 -8.36 -17.08 -29.08
C ALA A 223 -9.03 -18.44 -29.31
N VAL A 224 -8.98 -18.90 -30.56
CA VAL A 224 -9.61 -20.15 -30.98
C VAL A 224 -8.95 -21.34 -30.30
N LEU A 225 -7.63 -21.29 -30.08
CA LEU A 225 -6.93 -22.32 -29.32
C LEU A 225 -7.31 -22.30 -27.83
N ASP A 226 -7.44 -21.12 -27.21
CA ASP A 226 -7.84 -21.00 -25.81
C ASP A 226 -9.27 -21.53 -25.60
N GLU A 227 -10.20 -21.18 -26.50
CA GLU A 227 -11.57 -21.73 -26.55
C GLU A 227 -11.55 -23.26 -26.72
N PHE A 228 -10.76 -23.77 -27.67
CA PHE A 228 -10.66 -25.21 -27.93
C PHE A 228 -10.09 -25.97 -26.72
N LEU A 229 -9.15 -25.39 -25.99
CA LEU A 229 -8.50 -26.02 -24.85
C LEU A 229 -9.25 -25.85 -23.53
N ALA A 230 -10.26 -24.96 -23.46
CA ALA A 230 -11.05 -24.76 -22.25
C ALA A 230 -11.83 -26.02 -21.84
N ASP A 231 -12.31 -26.78 -22.83
CA ASP A 231 -13.12 -27.99 -22.65
C ASP A 231 -12.36 -29.29 -22.96
N ALA A 232 -11.04 -29.21 -23.19
CA ALA A 232 -10.22 -30.36 -23.60
C ALA A 232 -9.49 -31.02 -22.42
N GLU A 233 -9.21 -32.32 -22.53
CA GLU A 233 -8.35 -33.03 -21.59
C GLU A 233 -6.96 -32.38 -21.51
N PRO A 234 -6.30 -32.36 -20.33
CA PRO A 234 -5.02 -31.68 -20.13
C PRO A 234 -3.92 -32.09 -21.13
N GLU A 235 -3.94 -33.35 -21.60
CA GLU A 235 -2.98 -33.89 -22.56
C GLU A 235 -3.15 -33.31 -23.98
N ALA A 236 -4.32 -32.75 -24.31
CA ALA A 236 -4.60 -32.19 -25.63
C ALA A 236 -3.72 -30.97 -25.94
N ALA A 237 -3.38 -30.18 -24.92
CA ALA A 237 -2.55 -28.99 -25.09
C ALA A 237 -1.13 -29.34 -25.57
N ALA A 238 -0.55 -30.44 -25.07
CA ALA A 238 0.79 -30.90 -25.45
C ALA A 238 0.89 -31.39 -26.91
N GLN A 239 -0.24 -31.68 -27.54
CA GLN A 239 -0.31 -32.08 -28.95
C GLN A 239 -0.34 -30.89 -29.91
N VAL A 240 -0.64 -29.69 -29.41
CA VAL A 240 -0.76 -28.48 -30.23
C VAL A 240 0.62 -27.87 -30.46
N GLU A 241 0.99 -27.76 -31.74
CA GLU A 241 2.24 -27.15 -32.17
C GLU A 241 1.97 -25.99 -33.13
N VAL A 242 2.54 -24.82 -32.85
CA VAL A 242 2.29 -23.62 -33.64
C VAL A 242 3.60 -22.93 -33.98
N PHE A 243 3.77 -22.66 -35.27
CA PHE A 243 4.76 -21.70 -35.76
C PHE A 243 4.10 -20.34 -36.00
N PHE A 244 4.67 -19.29 -35.44
CA PHE A 244 4.35 -17.91 -35.79
C PHE A 244 5.24 -17.45 -36.94
N ALA A 245 4.61 -17.01 -38.02
CA ALA A 245 5.26 -16.61 -39.27
C ALA A 245 4.75 -15.24 -39.75
N GLY A 246 5.67 -14.47 -40.34
CA GLY A 246 5.42 -13.10 -40.79
C GLY A 246 5.76 -12.10 -39.69
N GLY A 247 6.74 -11.21 -39.93
CA GLY A 247 7.09 -10.18 -38.95
C GLY A 247 8.19 -10.55 -37.95
N VAL A 248 8.65 -11.81 -37.86
CA VAL A 248 9.69 -12.24 -36.91
C VAL A 248 11.09 -12.13 -37.54
N HIS A 249 11.98 -11.32 -36.94
CA HIS A 249 13.31 -11.07 -37.50
C HIS A 249 14.40 -10.66 -36.50
N ASP A 250 14.08 -10.43 -35.23
CA ASP A 250 14.99 -9.92 -34.19
C ASP A 250 14.52 -10.29 -32.77
N GLU A 251 15.25 -9.84 -31.75
CA GLU A 251 14.94 -10.06 -30.32
C GLU A 251 13.53 -9.58 -29.97
N ARG A 252 13.13 -8.40 -30.46
CA ARG A 252 11.88 -7.73 -30.09
C ARG A 252 10.67 -8.47 -30.66
N SER A 253 10.69 -8.77 -31.95
CA SER A 253 9.60 -9.48 -32.64
C SER A 253 9.42 -10.89 -32.10
N ALA A 254 10.50 -11.62 -31.80
CA ALA A 254 10.41 -12.92 -31.17
C ALA A 254 9.93 -12.83 -29.71
N ALA A 255 10.39 -11.85 -28.92
CA ALA A 255 9.91 -11.65 -27.54
C ALA A 255 8.41 -11.36 -27.49
N MET A 256 7.88 -10.64 -28.48
CA MET A 256 6.45 -10.39 -28.61
C MET A 256 5.67 -11.68 -28.88
N VAL A 257 6.18 -12.60 -29.71
CA VAL A 257 5.57 -13.93 -29.91
C VAL A 257 5.54 -14.71 -28.59
N ALA A 258 6.64 -14.74 -27.84
CA ALA A 258 6.70 -15.42 -26.55
C ALA A 258 5.70 -14.85 -25.53
N ALA A 259 5.60 -13.52 -25.44
CA ALA A 259 4.65 -12.85 -24.55
C ALA A 259 3.20 -13.15 -24.94
N LEU A 260 2.88 -13.09 -26.24
CA LEU A 260 1.53 -13.35 -26.76
C LEU A 260 1.11 -14.81 -26.52
N ALA A 261 2.03 -15.76 -26.70
CA ALA A 261 1.77 -17.19 -26.55
C ALA A 261 1.87 -17.71 -25.10
N ALA A 262 2.26 -16.86 -24.14
CA ALA A 262 2.51 -17.25 -22.74
C ALA A 262 1.38 -18.09 -22.12
N PRO A 263 0.09 -17.75 -22.30
CA PRO A 263 -1.01 -18.54 -21.73
C PRO A 263 -1.06 -19.98 -22.26
N LEU A 264 -0.75 -20.19 -23.55
CA LEU A 264 -0.76 -21.52 -24.15
C LEU A 264 0.47 -22.33 -23.77
N THR A 265 1.65 -21.69 -23.71
CA THR A 265 2.88 -22.37 -23.28
C THR A 265 2.78 -22.81 -21.83
N ALA A 266 2.10 -22.05 -20.97
CA ALA A 266 1.82 -22.44 -19.59
C ALA A 266 0.92 -23.68 -19.48
N ARG A 267 0.08 -23.94 -20.50
CA ARG A 267 -0.73 -25.17 -20.61
C ARG A 267 0.03 -26.34 -21.28
N GLY A 268 1.24 -26.11 -21.78
CA GLY A 268 2.08 -27.16 -22.39
C GLY A 268 2.11 -27.17 -23.92
N CYS A 269 1.46 -26.22 -24.60
CA CYS A 269 1.55 -26.12 -26.07
C CYS A 269 2.98 -25.83 -26.53
N ALA A 270 3.37 -26.42 -27.66
CA ALA A 270 4.68 -26.23 -28.26
C ALA A 270 4.65 -25.07 -29.27
N ILE A 271 5.36 -23.99 -28.95
CA ILE A 271 5.38 -22.76 -29.76
C ILE A 271 6.77 -22.49 -30.31
N GLY A 272 6.86 -22.15 -31.60
CA GLY A 272 8.10 -21.76 -32.25
C GLY A 272 7.92 -20.60 -33.23
N VAL A 273 9.03 -20.15 -33.80
CA VAL A 273 9.05 -19.09 -34.81
C VAL A 273 9.49 -19.65 -36.16
N LEU A 274 8.83 -19.22 -37.22
CA LEU A 274 9.18 -19.56 -38.60
C LEU A 274 9.58 -18.30 -39.35
N MET A 275 10.82 -18.26 -39.82
CA MET A 275 11.39 -17.09 -40.48
C MET A 275 11.82 -17.45 -41.90
N GLY A 276 11.47 -16.60 -42.87
CA GLY A 276 11.99 -16.68 -44.24
C GLY A 276 12.91 -15.51 -44.52
N THR A 277 12.32 -14.30 -44.58
CA THR A 277 13.00 -13.07 -44.98
C THR A 277 14.22 -12.72 -44.13
N ALA A 278 14.21 -13.00 -42.82
CA ALA A 278 15.36 -12.75 -41.95
C ALA A 278 16.62 -13.53 -42.39
N TYR A 279 16.45 -14.73 -42.96
CA TYR A 279 17.55 -15.52 -43.49
C TYR A 279 18.17 -14.93 -44.76
N LEU A 280 17.50 -14.02 -45.48
CA LEU A 280 18.08 -13.37 -46.67
C LEU A 280 19.23 -12.41 -46.30
N PHE A 281 19.29 -11.99 -45.04
CA PHE A 281 20.36 -11.15 -44.49
C PHE A 281 21.55 -11.97 -44.00
N THR A 282 21.48 -13.31 -44.04
CA THR A 282 22.60 -14.13 -43.53
C THR A 282 23.70 -14.25 -44.58
N GLU A 283 24.95 -14.16 -44.17
CA GLU A 283 26.13 -14.35 -45.03
C GLU A 283 26.08 -15.74 -45.72
N GLU A 284 25.60 -16.74 -44.98
CA GLU A 284 25.45 -18.13 -45.42
C GLU A 284 24.43 -18.28 -46.56
N ALA A 285 23.45 -17.37 -46.69
CA ALA A 285 22.50 -17.39 -47.80
C ALA A 285 23.19 -17.12 -49.14
N VAL A 286 24.19 -16.24 -49.15
CA VAL A 286 25.02 -15.97 -50.34
C VAL A 286 26.08 -17.07 -50.49
N ALA A 287 26.78 -17.44 -49.41
CA ALA A 287 27.87 -18.41 -49.46
C ALA A 287 27.44 -19.80 -49.94
N HIS A 288 26.21 -20.22 -49.64
CA HIS A 288 25.65 -21.50 -50.10
C HIS A 288 24.74 -21.38 -51.33
N GLY A 289 24.74 -20.23 -52.01
CA GLY A 289 24.00 -20.02 -53.25
C GLY A 289 22.47 -20.06 -53.10
N ALA A 290 21.95 -19.82 -51.89
CA ALA A 290 20.51 -19.64 -51.69
C ALA A 290 20.04 -18.39 -52.44
N ILE A 291 20.82 -17.31 -52.36
CA ILE A 291 20.68 -16.09 -53.16
C ILE A 291 22.04 -15.63 -53.71
N ARG A 292 22.02 -14.68 -54.65
CA ARG A 292 23.21 -13.99 -55.19
C ARG A 292 23.51 -12.70 -54.38
N PRO A 293 24.75 -12.16 -54.43
CA PRO A 293 25.11 -10.92 -53.72
C PRO A 293 24.16 -9.75 -53.99
N LEU A 294 23.83 -9.48 -55.25
CA LEU A 294 22.89 -8.42 -55.63
C LEU A 294 21.52 -8.54 -54.96
N PHE A 295 21.02 -9.77 -54.76
CA PHE A 295 19.75 -9.97 -54.04
C PHE A 295 19.87 -9.51 -52.59
N GLN A 296 20.96 -9.86 -51.92
CA GLN A 296 21.22 -9.47 -50.53
C GLN A 296 21.38 -7.95 -50.41
N GLU A 297 22.05 -7.31 -51.38
CA GLU A 297 22.18 -5.85 -51.45
C GLU A 297 20.80 -5.18 -51.59
N GLN A 298 19.93 -5.68 -52.48
CA GLN A 298 18.58 -5.12 -52.64
C GLN A 298 17.76 -5.23 -51.36
N VAL A 299 17.80 -6.36 -50.64
CA VAL A 299 17.06 -6.47 -49.37
C VAL A 299 17.66 -5.61 -48.25
N CYS A 300 18.98 -5.40 -48.20
CA CYS A 300 19.61 -4.51 -47.22
C CYS A 300 19.35 -3.03 -47.50
N ALA A 301 19.19 -2.65 -48.77
CA ALA A 301 18.87 -1.27 -49.17
C ALA A 301 17.37 -0.94 -49.11
N ALA A 302 16.50 -1.94 -48.87
CA ALA A 302 15.06 -1.78 -48.91
C ALA A 302 14.55 -0.84 -47.81
N THR A 303 13.87 0.23 -48.20
CA THR A 303 13.16 1.15 -47.27
C THR A 303 11.64 0.98 -47.34
N THR A 304 11.14 0.29 -48.37
CA THR A 304 9.72 -0.04 -48.57
C THR A 304 9.60 -1.44 -49.19
N THR A 305 8.40 -2.02 -49.19
CA THR A 305 8.09 -3.22 -49.97
C THR A 305 6.93 -2.94 -50.93
N ALA A 306 6.83 -3.75 -51.99
CA ALA A 306 5.74 -3.70 -52.96
C ALA A 306 4.95 -5.02 -52.92
N LEU A 307 3.62 -4.91 -52.97
CA LEU A 307 2.72 -6.03 -53.22
C LEU A 307 2.39 -6.05 -54.72
N LEU A 308 2.63 -7.20 -55.35
CA LEU A 308 2.25 -7.49 -56.73
C LEU A 308 1.01 -8.39 -56.70
N GLU A 309 -0.17 -7.82 -56.91
CA GLU A 309 -1.45 -8.54 -56.84
C GLU A 309 -1.84 -9.07 -58.23
N THR A 310 -1.88 -10.39 -58.39
CA THR A 310 -2.27 -11.02 -59.66
C THR A 310 -3.77 -11.31 -59.73
N ALA A 311 -4.39 -11.66 -58.60
CA ALA A 311 -5.82 -11.87 -58.45
C ALA A 311 -6.26 -11.55 -57.01
N PRO A 312 -7.55 -11.37 -56.72
CA PRO A 312 -8.02 -11.16 -55.35
C PRO A 312 -7.48 -12.23 -54.39
N GLY A 313 -6.81 -11.78 -53.33
CA GLY A 313 -6.18 -12.67 -52.34
C GLY A 313 -4.91 -13.38 -52.83
N HIS A 314 -4.38 -13.04 -54.01
CA HIS A 314 -3.13 -13.54 -54.57
C HIS A 314 -2.16 -12.38 -54.80
N ALA A 315 -1.41 -12.05 -53.75
CA ALA A 315 -0.39 -11.02 -53.79
C ALA A 315 0.98 -11.59 -53.45
N THR A 316 2.02 -11.15 -54.17
CA THR A 316 3.42 -11.46 -53.85
C THR A 316 4.12 -10.23 -53.31
N ARG A 317 4.76 -10.35 -52.14
CA ARG A 317 5.60 -9.27 -51.58
C ARG A 317 7.04 -9.34 -52.04
N CYS A 318 7.57 -8.20 -52.49
CA CYS A 318 8.94 -8.04 -52.94
C CYS A 318 9.52 -6.66 -52.57
N VAL A 319 10.83 -6.56 -52.62
CA VAL A 319 11.54 -5.27 -52.59
C VAL A 319 11.30 -4.54 -53.92
N PRO A 320 11.05 -3.22 -53.91
CA PRO A 320 10.91 -2.44 -55.14
C PRO A 320 12.12 -2.59 -56.05
N SER A 321 11.86 -2.81 -57.33
CA SER A 321 12.83 -2.89 -58.41
C SER A 321 12.21 -2.33 -59.71
N PRO A 322 13.00 -2.08 -60.77
CA PRO A 322 12.45 -1.65 -62.06
C PRO A 322 11.34 -2.58 -62.59
N PHE A 323 11.42 -3.88 -62.34
CA PHE A 323 10.35 -4.84 -62.65
C PHE A 323 9.05 -4.53 -61.92
N THR A 324 9.10 -4.16 -60.64
CA THR A 324 7.88 -3.86 -59.86
C THR A 324 7.19 -2.58 -60.34
N ASP A 325 7.95 -1.60 -60.83
CA ASP A 325 7.40 -0.37 -61.40
C ASP A 325 6.72 -0.67 -62.74
N ASP A 326 7.41 -1.40 -63.62
CA ASP A 326 6.86 -1.88 -64.91
C ASP A 326 5.61 -2.77 -64.72
N TYR A 327 5.60 -3.62 -63.70
CA TYR A 327 4.43 -4.43 -63.34
C TYR A 327 3.23 -3.54 -62.99
N ARG A 328 3.43 -2.51 -62.16
CA ARG A 328 2.36 -1.58 -61.76
C ARG A 328 1.84 -0.75 -62.92
N ASP A 329 2.72 -0.32 -63.82
CA ASP A 329 2.33 0.38 -65.04
C ASP A 329 1.45 -0.51 -65.94
N ARG A 330 1.86 -1.78 -66.13
CA ARG A 330 1.09 -2.76 -66.90
C ARG A 330 -0.24 -3.12 -66.24
N GLU A 331 -0.27 -3.27 -64.92
CA GLU A 331 -1.51 -3.50 -64.19
C GLU A 331 -2.50 -2.34 -64.40
N ARG A 332 -2.04 -1.08 -64.22
CA ARG A 332 -2.88 0.10 -64.46
C ARG A 332 -3.41 0.13 -65.89
N ALA A 333 -2.56 -0.18 -66.88
CA ALA A 333 -2.95 -0.21 -68.28
C ALA A 333 -3.98 -1.32 -68.58
N LEU A 334 -3.78 -2.54 -68.07
CA LEU A 334 -4.69 -3.68 -68.26
C LEU A 334 -6.05 -3.40 -67.61
N ARG A 335 -6.07 -2.86 -66.39
CA ARG A 335 -7.32 -2.53 -65.67
C ARG A 335 -8.06 -1.35 -66.31
N ALA A 336 -7.35 -0.36 -66.85
CA ALA A 336 -7.95 0.74 -67.60
C ALA A 336 -8.49 0.31 -68.99
N GLY A 337 -7.95 -0.77 -69.56
CA GLY A 337 -8.31 -1.28 -70.89
C GLY A 337 -9.63 -2.04 -70.99
N GLY A 338 -10.37 -2.24 -69.90
CA GLY A 338 -11.69 -2.88 -69.91
C GLY A 338 -11.70 -4.39 -70.20
N LEU A 339 -10.55 -5.06 -70.08
CA LEU A 339 -10.44 -6.52 -70.25
C LEU A 339 -11.21 -7.27 -69.14
N PRO A 340 -11.73 -8.49 -69.42
CA PRO A 340 -12.30 -9.36 -68.40
C PRO A 340 -11.29 -9.65 -67.28
N GLU A 341 -11.73 -9.62 -66.02
CA GLU A 341 -10.83 -9.78 -64.85
C GLU A 341 -9.93 -11.02 -64.93
N ARG A 342 -10.48 -12.14 -65.42
CA ARG A 342 -9.73 -13.39 -65.58
C ARG A 342 -8.54 -13.27 -66.55
N GLU A 343 -8.70 -12.51 -67.62
CA GLU A 343 -7.63 -12.29 -68.62
C GLU A 343 -6.56 -11.34 -68.07
N VAL A 344 -6.97 -10.35 -67.27
CA VAL A 344 -6.04 -9.51 -66.50
C VAL A 344 -5.22 -10.36 -65.55
N TRP A 345 -5.85 -11.25 -64.78
CA TRP A 345 -5.16 -12.12 -63.82
C TRP A 345 -4.15 -13.06 -64.50
N GLU A 346 -4.56 -13.73 -65.58
CA GLU A 346 -3.67 -14.63 -66.33
C GLU A 346 -2.47 -13.88 -66.94
N THR A 347 -2.67 -12.63 -67.39
CA THR A 347 -1.59 -11.80 -67.95
C THR A 347 -0.61 -11.35 -66.88
N LEU A 348 -1.11 -10.87 -65.74
CA LEU A 348 -0.30 -10.46 -64.60
C LEU A 348 0.48 -11.64 -64.01
N GLU A 349 -0.11 -12.83 -63.94
CA GLU A 349 0.57 -14.04 -63.48
C GLU A 349 1.72 -14.42 -64.42
N ARG A 350 1.51 -14.36 -65.74
CA ARG A 350 2.56 -14.62 -66.75
C ARG A 350 3.76 -13.67 -66.59
N LEU A 351 3.55 -12.42 -66.19
CA LEU A 351 4.65 -11.47 -65.98
C LEU A 351 5.61 -11.89 -64.86
N ASN A 352 5.09 -12.59 -63.84
CA ASN A 352 5.85 -13.04 -62.68
C ASN A 352 6.66 -14.32 -62.94
N VAL A 353 6.31 -15.09 -63.99
CA VAL A 353 6.94 -16.37 -64.29
C VAL A 353 8.44 -16.18 -64.57
N GLY A 354 9.28 -16.92 -63.85
CA GLY A 354 10.74 -16.90 -64.04
C GLY A 354 11.47 -15.73 -63.37
N ARG A 355 10.78 -14.62 -63.04
CA ARG A 355 11.36 -13.40 -62.46
C ARG A 355 12.07 -13.62 -61.13
N LEU A 356 11.52 -14.51 -60.30
CA LEU A 356 12.16 -14.88 -59.04
C LEU A 356 13.47 -15.66 -59.24
N ARG A 357 13.56 -16.48 -60.29
CA ARG A 357 14.79 -17.23 -60.60
C ARG A 357 15.88 -16.29 -61.10
N ILE A 358 15.51 -15.30 -61.91
CA ILE A 358 16.40 -14.22 -62.32
C ILE A 358 16.94 -13.52 -61.08
N ALA A 359 16.08 -13.06 -60.19
CA ALA A 359 16.50 -12.37 -58.96
C ALA A 359 17.40 -13.25 -58.07
N SER A 360 16.97 -14.45 -57.69
CA SER A 360 17.67 -15.23 -56.66
C SER A 360 18.90 -15.99 -57.17
N LYS A 361 18.87 -16.46 -58.43
CA LYS A 361 19.92 -17.32 -58.98
C LYS A 361 20.74 -16.66 -60.10
N GLY A 362 20.28 -15.54 -60.66
CA GLY A 362 20.94 -14.92 -61.81
C GLY A 362 20.86 -15.79 -63.07
N VAL A 363 19.80 -16.58 -63.23
CA VAL A 363 19.60 -17.43 -64.42
C VAL A 363 18.18 -17.35 -64.96
N GLU A 364 18.04 -17.41 -66.29
CA GLU A 364 16.77 -17.51 -67.00
C GLU A 364 16.62 -18.87 -67.70
N ARG A 365 15.39 -19.24 -68.07
CA ARG A 365 15.13 -20.43 -68.88
C ARG A 365 14.87 -19.97 -70.31
N ALA A 366 15.71 -20.40 -71.24
CA ALA A 366 15.54 -20.12 -72.66
C ALA A 366 14.42 -21.00 -73.27
N ASP A 367 13.98 -20.66 -74.48
CA ASP A 367 12.88 -21.34 -75.19
C ASP A 367 13.16 -22.83 -75.47
N ASP A 368 14.44 -23.22 -75.51
CA ASP A 368 14.92 -24.61 -75.62
C ASP A 368 14.87 -25.38 -74.28
N GLY A 369 14.46 -24.72 -73.19
CA GLY A 369 14.40 -25.27 -71.85
C GLY A 369 15.71 -25.24 -71.07
N ALA A 370 16.83 -24.79 -71.66
CA ALA A 370 18.13 -24.69 -71.00
C ALA A 370 18.19 -23.47 -70.05
N LEU A 371 19.00 -23.59 -68.98
CA LEU A 371 19.27 -22.48 -68.06
C LEU A 371 20.50 -21.70 -68.55
N ARG A 372 20.40 -20.36 -68.61
CA ARG A 372 21.49 -19.46 -69.00
C ARG A 372 21.68 -18.38 -67.94
N ASP A 373 22.93 -18.02 -67.67
CA ASP A 373 23.27 -16.93 -66.76
C ASP A 373 22.81 -15.58 -67.33
N VAL A 374 22.37 -14.69 -66.45
CA VAL A 374 22.11 -13.28 -66.76
C VAL A 374 23.13 -12.39 -66.04
N ASP A 375 23.48 -11.27 -66.66
CA ASP A 375 24.33 -10.27 -66.01
C ASP A 375 23.60 -9.55 -64.85
N GLU A 376 24.37 -8.81 -64.03
CA GLU A 376 23.82 -8.12 -62.85
C GLU A 376 22.81 -7.02 -63.22
N GLN A 377 23.01 -6.33 -64.34
CA GLN A 377 22.08 -5.28 -64.80
C GLN A 377 20.71 -5.87 -65.12
N ARG A 378 20.69 -7.01 -65.80
CA ARG A 378 19.47 -7.73 -66.14
C ARG A 378 18.88 -8.40 -64.91
N GLN A 379 19.69 -8.93 -64.00
CA GLN A 379 19.22 -9.42 -62.70
C GLN A 379 18.48 -8.33 -61.91
N LEU A 380 18.99 -7.10 -61.90
CA LEU A 380 18.34 -5.95 -61.25
C LEU A 380 17.03 -5.55 -61.95
N THR A 381 17.08 -5.42 -63.28
CA THR A 381 15.97 -4.88 -64.08
C THR A 381 14.80 -5.85 -64.19
N ASP A 382 15.09 -7.14 -64.44
CA ASP A 382 14.10 -8.19 -64.69
C ASP A 382 13.78 -9.04 -63.44
N GLY A 383 14.51 -8.82 -62.34
CA GLY A 383 14.39 -9.63 -61.12
C GLY A 383 13.24 -9.20 -60.21
N MET A 384 12.48 -10.19 -59.72
CA MET A 384 11.54 -10.04 -58.62
C MET A 384 12.20 -10.44 -57.29
N PHE A 385 12.68 -9.45 -56.53
CA PHE A 385 13.37 -9.63 -55.24
C PHE A 385 12.37 -9.90 -54.11
N MET A 386 11.85 -11.13 -54.05
CA MET A 386 10.84 -11.54 -53.07
C MET A 386 11.37 -11.46 -51.62
N ALA A 387 10.73 -10.63 -50.80
CA ALA A 387 11.06 -10.44 -49.40
C ALA A 387 9.82 -9.98 -48.63
N GLY A 388 9.72 -10.35 -47.37
CA GLY A 388 8.67 -9.94 -46.46
C GLY A 388 8.85 -8.49 -46.00
N GLU A 389 7.84 -7.96 -45.32
CA GLU A 389 7.80 -6.58 -44.85
C GLU A 389 8.95 -6.26 -43.89
N VAL A 390 9.43 -7.26 -43.14
CA VAL A 390 10.58 -7.14 -42.23
C VAL A 390 11.89 -6.76 -42.92
N ALA A 391 11.99 -6.85 -44.25
CA ALA A 391 13.16 -6.40 -44.97
C ALA A 391 13.49 -4.93 -44.69
N VAL A 392 12.47 -4.08 -44.51
CA VAL A 392 12.68 -2.64 -44.24
C VAL A 392 13.12 -2.35 -42.80
N LEU A 393 13.10 -3.35 -41.93
CA LEU A 393 13.50 -3.25 -40.52
C LEU A 393 14.94 -3.74 -40.31
N ARG A 394 15.63 -4.17 -41.37
CA ARG A 394 17.01 -4.65 -41.33
C ARG A 394 17.82 -3.97 -42.43
N SER A 395 18.96 -3.39 -42.07
CA SER A 395 19.84 -2.67 -43.00
C SER A 395 21.25 -3.24 -43.12
N ALA A 396 21.52 -4.34 -42.41
CA ALA A 396 22.85 -4.96 -42.36
C ALA A 396 22.74 -6.49 -42.44
N THR A 397 23.79 -7.09 -43.01
CA THR A 397 23.98 -8.54 -42.99
C THR A 397 24.25 -9.05 -41.57
N THR A 398 24.03 -10.33 -41.37
CA THR A 398 24.25 -11.04 -40.11
C THR A 398 24.79 -12.44 -40.41
N THR A 399 25.25 -13.16 -39.39
CA THR A 399 25.46 -14.61 -39.51
C THR A 399 24.20 -15.37 -39.09
N MET A 400 24.10 -16.62 -39.53
CA MET A 400 23.05 -17.56 -39.15
C MET A 400 22.97 -17.71 -37.62
N ALA A 401 24.11 -17.92 -36.98
CA ALA A 401 24.24 -18.06 -35.53
C ALA A 401 23.78 -16.80 -34.77
N ALA A 402 24.13 -15.61 -35.27
CA ALA A 402 23.70 -14.35 -34.66
C ALA A 402 22.19 -14.14 -34.80
N LEU A 403 21.61 -14.43 -35.97
CA LEU A 403 20.16 -14.37 -36.19
C LEU A 403 19.41 -15.32 -35.24
N HIS A 404 19.85 -16.58 -35.15
CA HIS A 404 19.24 -17.57 -34.26
C HIS A 404 19.34 -17.15 -32.79
N ARG A 405 20.49 -16.60 -32.36
CA ARG A 405 20.66 -16.10 -30.98
C ARG A 405 19.72 -14.93 -30.69
N ALA A 406 19.57 -13.98 -31.62
CA ALA A 406 18.67 -12.84 -31.48
C ALA A 406 17.22 -13.30 -31.19
N VAL A 407 16.70 -14.24 -31.98
CA VAL A 407 15.30 -14.70 -31.83
C VAL A 407 15.10 -15.77 -30.75
N THR A 408 16.15 -16.19 -30.03
CA THR A 408 16.08 -17.17 -28.93
C THR A 408 16.50 -16.54 -27.60
N ASP A 409 17.76 -16.73 -27.19
CA ASP A 409 18.28 -16.24 -25.91
C ASP A 409 18.23 -14.70 -25.82
N GLY A 410 18.47 -14.00 -26.94
CA GLY A 410 18.36 -12.55 -27.04
C GLY A 410 16.93 -12.07 -26.76
N ALA A 411 15.94 -12.69 -27.40
CA ALA A 411 14.52 -12.41 -27.18
C ALA A 411 14.08 -12.71 -25.72
N ALA A 412 14.53 -13.83 -25.15
CA ALA A 412 14.25 -14.16 -23.76
C ALA A 412 14.86 -13.14 -22.79
N GLY A 413 16.10 -12.71 -23.04
CA GLY A 413 16.76 -11.66 -22.26
C GLY A 413 16.07 -10.30 -22.40
N PHE A 414 15.65 -9.94 -23.61
CA PHE A 414 14.88 -8.73 -23.89
C PHE A 414 13.58 -8.68 -23.09
N LEU A 415 12.84 -9.79 -23.05
CA LEU A 415 11.60 -9.89 -22.29
C LEU A 415 11.83 -9.79 -20.78
N ALA A 416 12.84 -10.50 -20.26
CA ALA A 416 13.18 -10.48 -18.84
C ALA A 416 13.56 -9.06 -18.35
N ALA A 417 14.28 -8.29 -19.17
CA ALA A 417 14.62 -6.90 -18.85
C ALA A 417 13.38 -6.00 -18.76
N ARG A 418 12.38 -6.23 -19.62
CA ARG A 418 11.10 -5.47 -19.61
C ARG A 418 10.19 -5.85 -18.46
N GLY A 419 10.20 -7.11 -18.01
CA GLY A 419 9.46 -7.56 -16.83
C GLY A 419 9.96 -6.94 -15.51
N ARG A 420 11.14 -6.33 -15.51
CA ARG A 420 11.71 -5.61 -14.34
C ARG A 420 11.40 -4.12 -14.31
N LEU A 421 10.79 -3.57 -15.37
CA LEU A 421 10.41 -2.16 -15.37
C LEU A 421 9.26 -1.97 -14.37
N PRO A 422 9.38 -1.01 -13.43
CA PRO A 422 8.26 -0.68 -12.56
C PRO A 422 7.12 -0.18 -13.43
N VAL A 423 6.03 -0.94 -13.49
CA VAL A 423 4.75 -0.39 -13.94
C VAL A 423 4.39 0.60 -12.85
N THR A 424 4.68 1.89 -13.07
CA THR A 424 4.20 2.97 -12.20
C THR A 424 2.69 2.83 -12.15
N ALA A 425 2.19 2.28 -11.04
CA ALA A 425 0.77 2.33 -10.75
C ALA A 425 0.38 3.80 -10.85
N TRP A 426 -0.66 4.11 -11.61
CA TRP A 426 -1.30 5.42 -11.51
C TRP A 426 -1.89 5.50 -10.10
N GLU A 427 -1.09 5.99 -9.16
CA GLU A 427 -1.59 6.33 -7.85
C GLU A 427 -2.30 7.69 -7.97
N PRO A 428 -3.54 7.81 -7.46
CA PRO A 428 -4.19 9.11 -7.34
C PRO A 428 -3.24 10.06 -6.60
N ALA A 429 -3.18 11.32 -7.02
CA ALA A 429 -2.47 12.34 -6.25
C ALA A 429 -2.96 12.31 -4.79
N PRO A 430 -2.06 12.40 -3.80
CA PRO A 430 -2.45 12.42 -2.41
C PRO A 430 -3.41 13.59 -2.16
N PRO A 431 -4.45 13.43 -1.33
CA PRO A 431 -5.31 14.54 -0.97
C PRO A 431 -4.51 15.62 -0.22
N ALA A 432 -5.02 16.85 -0.21
CA ALA A 432 -4.46 17.90 0.63
C ALA A 432 -4.53 17.49 2.11
N PRO A 433 -3.51 17.80 2.92
CA PRO A 433 -3.57 17.62 4.36
C PRO A 433 -4.80 18.31 4.97
N LEU A 434 -5.33 17.72 6.05
CA LEU A 434 -6.59 18.17 6.66
C LEU A 434 -6.48 19.56 7.29
N ASP A 435 -5.36 19.84 7.97
CA ASP A 435 -5.12 21.07 8.71
C ASP A 435 -6.26 21.45 9.66
N ILE A 436 -6.54 20.56 10.62
CA ILE A 436 -7.54 20.76 11.67
C ILE A 436 -6.85 21.05 13.01
N ALA A 437 -7.09 22.22 13.57
CA ALA A 437 -6.56 22.63 14.86
C ALA A 437 -7.38 22.05 16.03
N ILE A 438 -6.67 21.56 17.05
CA ILE A 438 -7.25 21.25 18.36
C ILE A 438 -7.12 22.51 19.22
N VAL A 439 -8.26 23.15 19.52
CA VAL A 439 -8.30 24.47 20.18
C VAL A 439 -8.72 24.44 21.65
N GLY A 440 -9.33 23.34 22.09
CA GLY A 440 -9.66 23.10 23.50
C GLY A 440 -9.75 21.61 23.80
N MET A 441 -9.48 21.24 25.04
CA MET A 441 -9.51 19.85 25.49
C MET A 441 -10.08 19.73 26.91
N ALA A 442 -10.76 18.62 27.19
CA ALA A 442 -11.07 18.21 28.55
C ALA A 442 -11.13 16.68 28.62
N CYS A 443 -10.72 16.14 29.76
CA CYS A 443 -10.84 14.72 30.04
C CYS A 443 -11.06 14.45 31.53
N MET A 444 -11.61 13.26 31.81
CA MET A 444 -11.64 12.63 33.12
C MET A 444 -11.20 11.19 32.92
N PHE A 445 -10.16 10.78 33.64
CA PHE A 445 -9.53 9.47 33.55
C PHE A 445 -9.20 8.94 34.96
N PRO A 446 -8.83 7.66 35.10
CA PRO A 446 -8.40 7.09 36.37
C PRO A 446 -7.31 7.92 37.02
N GLY A 447 -7.51 8.28 38.29
CA GLY A 447 -6.62 9.15 39.05
C GLY A 447 -6.55 10.61 38.58
N ALA A 448 -7.36 11.03 37.60
CA ALA A 448 -7.31 12.36 37.00
C ALA A 448 -8.73 12.95 36.77
N PRO A 449 -9.21 13.84 37.65
CA PRO A 449 -10.54 14.44 37.52
C PRO A 449 -10.65 15.52 36.43
N ASP A 450 -9.52 15.98 35.89
CA ASP A 450 -9.43 17.00 34.85
C ASP A 450 -8.16 16.86 33.98
N LEU A 451 -8.03 17.74 32.98
CA LEU A 451 -6.92 17.77 32.03
C LEU A 451 -5.55 18.03 32.69
N ALA A 452 -5.52 18.91 33.70
CA ALA A 452 -4.29 19.30 34.38
C ALA A 452 -3.71 18.14 35.18
N ALA A 453 -4.56 17.47 35.98
CA ALA A 453 -4.18 16.27 36.72
C ALA A 453 -3.80 15.12 35.79
N PHE A 454 -4.51 14.95 34.66
CA PHE A 454 -4.15 13.94 33.66
C PHE A 454 -2.73 14.15 33.14
N TRP A 455 -2.41 15.36 32.67
CA TRP A 455 -1.07 15.66 32.17
C TRP A 455 0.02 15.50 33.22
N ALA A 456 -0.22 15.96 34.46
CA ALA A 456 0.71 15.78 35.56
C ALA A 456 0.96 14.30 35.87
N ASN A 457 -0.08 13.47 35.86
CA ASN A 457 0.04 12.02 36.04
C ASN A 457 0.84 11.35 34.92
N ILE A 458 0.62 11.75 33.66
CA ILE A 458 1.40 11.27 32.50
C ILE A 458 2.88 11.59 32.66
N VAL A 459 3.22 12.84 32.97
CA VAL A 459 4.61 13.29 33.11
C VAL A 459 5.31 12.60 34.27
N ALA A 460 4.60 12.41 35.39
CA ALA A 460 5.11 11.73 36.57
C ALA A 460 5.17 10.21 36.41
N GLY A 461 4.62 9.62 35.34
CA GLY A 461 4.61 8.18 35.14
C GLY A 461 3.77 7.44 36.19
N ARG A 462 2.61 7.98 36.58
CA ARG A 462 1.75 7.34 37.59
C ARG A 462 0.92 6.22 36.98
N ASP A 463 0.87 5.08 37.66
CA ASP A 463 -0.07 4.00 37.36
C ASP A 463 -1.34 4.17 38.22
N ALA A 464 -2.47 4.32 37.54
CA ALA A 464 -3.79 4.54 38.12
C ALA A 464 -4.67 3.27 38.13
N VAL A 465 -4.13 2.12 37.74
CA VAL A 465 -4.83 0.85 37.83
C VAL A 465 -4.84 0.36 39.29
N THR A 466 -6.03 0.05 39.80
CA THR A 466 -6.25 -0.46 41.16
C THR A 466 -7.02 -1.76 41.14
N GLU A 467 -7.15 -2.42 42.30
CA GLU A 467 -8.15 -3.47 42.46
C GLU A 467 -9.55 -2.86 42.28
N VAL A 468 -10.50 -3.66 41.79
CA VAL A 468 -11.89 -3.23 41.63
C VAL A 468 -12.47 -2.85 42.98
N PRO A 469 -13.02 -1.63 43.13
CA PRO A 469 -13.71 -1.22 44.34
C PRO A 469 -14.95 -2.10 44.61
N ALA A 470 -15.16 -2.52 45.85
CA ALA A 470 -16.27 -3.39 46.24
C ALA A 470 -17.66 -2.76 46.01
N ASP A 471 -17.74 -1.42 45.93
CA ASP A 471 -18.97 -0.70 45.58
C ASP A 471 -19.28 -0.72 44.06
N ARG A 472 -18.36 -1.21 43.22
CA ARG A 472 -18.60 -1.52 41.80
C ARG A 472 -19.08 -2.96 41.62
N TRP A 473 -18.29 -3.91 42.07
CA TRP A 473 -18.66 -5.32 42.22
C TRP A 473 -17.66 -6.01 43.14
N ASP A 474 -18.10 -7.06 43.83
CA ASP A 474 -17.30 -7.73 44.86
C ASP A 474 -16.29 -8.73 44.24
N PRO A 475 -14.96 -8.48 44.34
CA PRO A 475 -13.95 -9.40 43.84
C PRO A 475 -13.98 -10.77 44.52
N ASP A 476 -14.37 -10.85 45.80
CA ASP A 476 -14.42 -12.12 46.53
C ASP A 476 -15.58 -13.01 46.02
N VAL A 477 -16.64 -12.41 45.49
CA VAL A 477 -17.76 -13.15 44.89
C VAL A 477 -17.44 -13.62 43.47
N HIS A 478 -16.81 -12.76 42.67
CA HIS A 478 -16.68 -13.01 41.24
C HIS A 478 -15.31 -13.54 40.83
N HIS A 479 -14.22 -12.96 41.32
CA HIS A 479 -12.87 -13.38 40.96
C HIS A 479 -12.46 -14.63 41.73
N ALA A 480 -12.68 -14.69 43.06
CA ALA A 480 -12.30 -15.87 43.84
C ALA A 480 -13.08 -17.14 43.44
N ALA A 481 -14.30 -16.98 42.93
CA ALA A 481 -15.11 -18.07 42.38
C ALA A 481 -14.73 -18.47 40.94
N GLY A 482 -13.79 -17.76 40.30
CA GLY A 482 -13.31 -18.05 38.95
C GLY A 482 -14.20 -17.55 37.81
N HIS A 483 -15.15 -16.64 38.06
CA HIS A 483 -16.01 -16.06 37.02
C HIS A 483 -15.27 -15.03 36.14
N THR A 484 -14.21 -14.43 36.66
CA THR A 484 -13.33 -13.50 35.93
C THR A 484 -11.87 -13.85 36.18
N ALA A 485 -11.04 -13.70 35.13
CA ALA A 485 -9.60 -13.93 35.20
C ALA A 485 -8.83 -12.76 35.84
N SER A 486 -9.47 -11.61 36.06
CA SER A 486 -8.83 -10.42 36.64
C SER A 486 -9.76 -9.66 37.58
N LYS A 487 -9.15 -8.93 38.51
CA LYS A 487 -9.79 -8.06 39.50
C LYS A 487 -9.22 -6.64 39.52
N TRP A 488 -8.51 -6.25 38.45
CA TRP A 488 -7.81 -4.98 38.32
C TRP A 488 -8.45 -4.10 37.26
N GLY A 489 -8.47 -2.79 37.46
CA GLY A 489 -8.97 -1.83 36.49
C GLY A 489 -8.66 -0.37 36.83
N GLY A 490 -8.77 0.52 35.85
CA GLY A 490 -8.74 1.96 36.04
C GLY A 490 -10.16 2.50 36.23
N PHE A 491 -10.40 3.19 37.34
CA PHE A 491 -11.73 3.73 37.69
C PHE A 491 -11.68 5.25 37.82
N LEU A 492 -12.73 5.93 37.36
CA LEU A 492 -12.83 7.38 37.51
C LEU A 492 -12.87 7.77 38.99
N PRO A 493 -12.19 8.85 39.39
CA PRO A 493 -12.41 9.44 40.71
C PRO A 493 -13.82 10.03 40.78
N ARG A 494 -14.28 10.39 41.99
CA ARG A 494 -15.57 11.08 42.16
C ARG A 494 -15.52 12.45 41.48
N ILE A 495 -16.35 12.65 40.46
CA ILE A 495 -16.47 13.92 39.73
C ILE A 495 -17.71 14.68 40.23
N PRO A 496 -17.56 15.89 40.78
CA PRO A 496 -18.69 16.75 41.10
C PRO A 496 -19.48 17.09 39.83
N PHE A 497 -20.79 16.90 39.87
CA PHE A 497 -21.70 17.24 38.78
C PHE A 497 -22.87 18.07 39.31
N ASP A 498 -23.07 19.27 38.76
CA ASP A 498 -24.19 20.15 39.09
C ASP A 498 -25.30 19.98 38.04
N PRO A 499 -26.35 19.20 38.32
CA PRO A 499 -27.43 18.95 37.36
C PRO A 499 -28.26 20.21 37.07
N LEU A 500 -28.34 21.14 38.03
CA LEU A 500 -29.17 22.33 37.90
C LEU A 500 -28.59 23.30 36.88
N ARG A 501 -27.26 23.37 36.76
CA ARG A 501 -26.57 24.12 35.69
C ARG A 501 -27.06 23.75 34.31
N TYR A 502 -27.42 22.49 34.10
CA TYR A 502 -27.88 21.97 32.81
C TYR A 502 -29.40 21.90 32.70
N GLY A 503 -30.15 22.36 33.70
CA GLY A 503 -31.61 22.20 33.75
C GLY A 503 -32.05 20.73 33.83
N ILE A 504 -31.25 19.89 34.48
CA ILE A 504 -31.58 18.48 34.77
C ILE A 504 -32.14 18.42 36.20
N PRO A 505 -33.37 17.95 36.42
CA PRO A 505 -33.90 17.77 37.76
C PRO A 505 -33.06 16.74 38.55
N PRO A 506 -32.73 16.97 39.83
CA PRO A 506 -31.98 16.01 40.64
C PRO A 506 -32.64 14.62 40.72
N THR A 507 -33.97 14.56 40.64
CA THR A 507 -34.74 13.30 40.62
C THR A 507 -34.49 12.45 39.38
N SER A 508 -34.06 13.05 38.26
CA SER A 508 -33.78 12.37 37.00
C SER A 508 -32.41 11.68 36.98
N LEU A 509 -31.50 12.03 37.90
CA LEU A 509 -30.12 11.53 37.90
C LEU A 509 -30.03 10.01 37.97
N GLY A 510 -30.87 9.37 38.80
CA GLY A 510 -30.91 7.91 38.92
C GLY A 510 -31.45 7.18 37.68
N SER A 511 -31.95 7.91 36.69
CA SER A 511 -32.48 7.38 35.43
C SER A 511 -31.60 7.69 34.21
N ILE A 512 -30.47 8.38 34.39
CA ILE A 512 -29.55 8.76 33.30
C ILE A 512 -28.21 8.09 33.51
N GLU A 513 -27.68 7.47 32.46
CA GLU A 513 -26.36 6.85 32.52
C GLU A 513 -25.27 7.90 32.82
N PRO A 514 -24.35 7.62 33.79
CA PRO A 514 -23.28 8.55 34.14
C PRO A 514 -22.42 8.99 32.95
N VAL A 515 -22.26 8.14 31.93
CA VAL A 515 -21.51 8.48 30.72
C VAL A 515 -22.12 9.67 29.98
N GLN A 516 -23.45 9.82 29.94
CA GLN A 516 -24.10 10.96 29.31
C GLN A 516 -23.82 12.25 30.09
N LEU A 517 -23.84 12.17 31.42
CA LEU A 517 -23.63 13.33 32.31
C LEU A 517 -22.18 13.79 32.27
N LEU A 518 -21.21 12.87 32.38
CA LEU A 518 -19.79 13.23 32.33
C LEU A 518 -19.34 13.63 30.93
N SER A 519 -19.97 13.12 29.86
CA SER A 519 -19.72 13.61 28.50
C SER A 519 -20.19 15.05 28.29
N LEU A 520 -21.35 15.41 28.88
CA LEU A 520 -21.82 16.80 28.91
C LEU A 520 -20.85 17.72 29.67
N GLU A 521 -20.37 17.27 30.82
CA GLU A 521 -19.38 18.00 31.60
C GLU A 521 -18.05 18.15 30.85
N ALA A 522 -17.57 17.09 30.18
CA ALA A 522 -16.36 17.14 29.35
C ALA A 522 -16.50 18.14 28.19
N ALA A 523 -17.63 18.10 27.48
CA ALA A 523 -17.91 19.01 26.37
C ALA A 523 -17.90 20.48 26.82
N ARG A 524 -18.56 20.79 27.95
CA ARG A 524 -18.57 22.14 28.53
C ARG A 524 -17.17 22.59 28.93
N ARG A 525 -16.40 21.74 29.65
CA ARG A 525 -15.02 22.06 30.05
C ARG A 525 -14.10 22.26 28.85
N ALA A 526 -14.28 21.50 27.77
CA ALA A 526 -13.48 21.65 26.55
C ALA A 526 -13.78 22.97 25.82
N LEU A 527 -15.05 23.41 25.78
CA LEU A 527 -15.42 24.73 25.28
C LEU A 527 -14.85 25.86 26.14
N GLU A 528 -14.87 25.71 27.47
CA GLU A 528 -14.21 26.66 28.37
C GLU A 528 -12.71 26.75 28.13
N ASP A 529 -12.05 25.60 27.97
CA ASP A 529 -10.62 25.55 27.66
C ASP A 529 -10.31 26.21 26.30
N ALA A 530 -11.18 26.06 25.29
CA ALA A 530 -11.08 26.76 24.01
C ALA A 530 -11.33 28.29 24.11
N GLY A 531 -11.77 28.78 25.27
CA GLY A 531 -12.12 30.19 25.47
C GLY A 531 -13.53 30.54 24.98
N TYR A 532 -14.42 29.56 24.84
CA TYR A 532 -15.82 29.68 24.42
C TYR A 532 -16.82 29.43 25.57
N GLY A 533 -16.37 29.58 26.82
CA GLY A 533 -17.23 29.49 28.01
C GLY A 533 -18.20 30.66 28.16
N GLU A 534 -18.95 30.71 29.27
CA GLU A 534 -19.96 31.76 29.54
C GLU A 534 -19.42 33.20 29.46
N ARG A 535 -18.15 33.40 29.85
CA ARG A 535 -17.43 34.68 29.78
C ARG A 535 -16.39 34.72 28.66
N GLY A 536 -16.45 33.75 27.76
CA GLY A 536 -15.52 33.58 26.65
C GLY A 536 -15.91 34.41 25.43
N ARG A 537 -15.25 34.12 24.32
CA ARG A 537 -15.56 34.68 23.01
C ARG A 537 -16.85 34.05 22.47
N GLU A 538 -17.55 34.78 21.61
CA GLU A 538 -18.66 34.22 20.85
C GLU A 538 -18.15 33.30 19.74
N PHE A 539 -18.97 32.30 19.39
CA PHE A 539 -18.76 31.39 18.27
C PHE A 539 -20.10 30.99 17.66
N ASP A 540 -20.11 30.55 16.41
CA ASP A 540 -21.34 30.17 15.71
C ASP A 540 -21.86 28.81 16.21
N ARG A 541 -22.74 28.86 17.21
CA ARG A 541 -23.42 27.68 17.74
C ARG A 541 -24.28 26.96 16.72
N SER A 542 -24.85 27.66 15.74
CA SER A 542 -25.72 27.05 14.72
C SER A 542 -24.94 26.13 13.77
N ARG A 543 -23.63 26.36 13.64
CA ARG A 543 -22.69 25.56 12.84
C ARG A 543 -21.67 24.82 13.70
N THR A 544 -22.08 24.48 14.92
CA THR A 544 -21.28 23.67 15.85
C THR A 544 -21.88 22.28 15.98
N ALA A 545 -21.12 21.26 15.59
CA ALA A 545 -21.54 19.86 15.66
C ALA A 545 -20.92 19.09 16.83
N VAL A 546 -21.50 17.93 17.14
CA VAL A 546 -21.10 17.06 18.25
C VAL A 546 -20.99 15.61 17.78
N VAL A 547 -19.78 15.06 17.80
CA VAL A 547 -19.53 13.67 17.38
C VAL A 547 -18.84 12.93 18.50
N PHE A 548 -19.44 11.85 19.01
CA PHE A 548 -18.88 11.07 20.11
C PHE A 548 -18.65 9.61 19.72
N GLY A 549 -17.51 9.05 20.11
CA GLY A 549 -17.27 7.61 20.09
C GLY A 549 -17.77 6.96 21.38
N ALA A 550 -18.79 6.12 21.31
CA ALA A 550 -19.32 5.39 22.48
C ALA A 550 -20.11 4.17 22.02
N GLU A 551 -20.05 3.10 22.82
CA GLU A 551 -20.84 1.89 22.60
C GLU A 551 -22.15 1.91 23.41
N ALA A 552 -23.08 1.05 23.00
CA ALA A 552 -24.32 0.82 23.74
C ALA A 552 -24.15 -0.35 24.70
N GLY A 553 -24.66 -0.21 25.92
CA GLY A 553 -24.55 -1.25 26.96
C GLY A 553 -23.82 -0.69 28.17
N SER A 554 -24.54 -0.57 29.27
CA SER A 554 -24.06 0.07 30.49
C SER A 554 -24.86 -0.41 31.69
N ASP A 555 -24.36 -0.14 32.89
CA ASP A 555 -24.83 -0.76 34.13
C ASP A 555 -26.32 -0.49 34.40
N LEU A 556 -26.82 0.74 34.14
CA LEU A 556 -28.23 1.06 34.35
C LEU A 556 -29.12 0.30 33.34
N SER A 557 -28.72 0.23 32.07
CA SER A 557 -29.42 -0.56 31.05
C SER A 557 -29.49 -2.05 31.40
N ASN A 558 -28.39 -2.62 31.92
CA ASN A 558 -28.36 -4.01 32.38
C ASN A 558 -29.29 -4.24 33.57
N ALA A 559 -29.28 -3.33 34.55
CA ALA A 559 -30.14 -3.41 35.73
C ALA A 559 -31.63 -3.26 35.39
N VAL A 560 -31.99 -2.37 34.45
CA VAL A 560 -33.35 -2.24 33.94
C VAL A 560 -33.78 -3.49 33.18
N THR A 561 -32.90 -4.04 32.34
CA THR A 561 -33.17 -5.30 31.62
C THR A 561 -33.44 -6.45 32.59
N LEU A 562 -32.59 -6.60 33.61
CA LEU A 562 -32.79 -7.60 34.66
C LEU A 562 -34.16 -7.41 35.34
N ARG A 563 -34.51 -6.19 35.75
CA ARG A 563 -35.82 -5.88 36.33
C ARG A 563 -36.99 -6.26 35.42
N ALA A 564 -36.88 -5.98 34.13
CA ALA A 564 -37.94 -6.22 33.15
C ALA A 564 -38.20 -7.72 32.91
N VAL A 565 -37.14 -8.54 32.94
CA VAL A 565 -37.24 -9.98 32.64
C VAL A 565 -37.60 -10.81 33.88
N LEU A 566 -37.23 -10.39 35.08
CA LEU A 566 -37.50 -11.14 36.33
C LEU A 566 -38.97 -11.58 36.51
N PRO A 567 -40.01 -10.77 36.23
CA PRO A 567 -41.40 -11.22 36.31
C PRO A 567 -41.74 -12.39 35.40
N SER A 568 -41.06 -12.56 34.26
CA SER A 568 -41.28 -13.72 33.37
C SER A 568 -40.78 -15.03 33.99
N TYR A 569 -39.79 -14.96 34.89
CA TYR A 569 -39.24 -16.13 35.57
C TYR A 569 -39.88 -16.38 36.94
N TYR A 570 -40.24 -15.31 37.67
CA TYR A 570 -40.65 -15.39 39.07
C TYR A 570 -42.08 -14.86 39.33
N GLY A 571 -42.81 -14.44 38.31
CA GLY A 571 -44.16 -13.84 38.43
C GLY A 571 -44.18 -12.41 38.98
N LYS A 572 -43.08 -11.97 39.61
CA LYS A 572 -42.82 -10.61 40.09
C LYS A 572 -41.32 -10.36 40.16
N VAL A 573 -40.91 -9.11 40.41
CA VAL A 573 -39.54 -8.83 40.86
C VAL A 573 -39.41 -9.31 42.31
N PRO A 574 -38.42 -10.14 42.67
CA PRO A 574 -38.22 -10.58 44.05
C PRO A 574 -38.04 -9.41 45.01
N ASP A 575 -38.63 -9.48 46.20
CA ASP A 575 -38.71 -8.35 47.14
C ASP A 575 -37.31 -7.85 47.57
N GLY A 576 -36.32 -8.75 47.68
CA GLY A 576 -34.93 -8.39 47.96
C GLY A 576 -34.20 -7.65 46.83
N LEU A 577 -34.69 -7.75 45.59
CA LEU A 577 -34.14 -7.07 44.41
C LEU A 577 -34.94 -5.82 44.02
N ASP A 578 -36.21 -5.70 44.42
CA ASP A 578 -37.07 -4.57 44.01
C ASP A 578 -36.52 -3.21 44.44
N GLY A 579 -35.93 -3.14 45.64
CA GLY A 579 -35.29 -1.94 46.18
C GLY A 579 -33.87 -1.66 45.66
N GLN A 580 -33.24 -2.63 45.00
CA GLN A 580 -31.88 -2.50 44.46
C GLN A 580 -31.87 -2.15 42.96
N LEU A 581 -32.90 -2.58 42.23
CA LEU A 581 -33.00 -2.35 40.79
C LEU A 581 -33.67 -1.00 40.48
N PRO A 582 -33.18 -0.26 39.48
CA PRO A 582 -33.72 1.05 39.10
C PRO A 582 -35.19 0.94 38.70
N ARG A 583 -35.98 1.96 39.06
CA ARG A 583 -37.38 2.07 38.62
C ARG A 583 -37.44 2.85 37.32
N LEU A 584 -38.32 2.41 36.41
CA LEU A 584 -38.56 3.12 35.16
C LEU A 584 -39.27 4.45 35.45
N THR A 585 -38.70 5.52 34.92
CA THR A 585 -39.28 6.86 34.86
C THR A 585 -39.37 7.30 33.40
N GLU A 586 -39.99 8.45 33.14
CA GLU A 586 -39.98 9.08 31.82
C GLU A 586 -38.57 9.42 31.30
N ASP A 587 -37.60 9.59 32.21
CA ASP A 587 -36.20 9.85 31.86
C ASP A 587 -35.40 8.59 31.54
N SER A 588 -35.88 7.39 31.93
CA SER A 588 -35.10 6.15 31.77
C SER A 588 -34.79 5.82 30.32
N PHE A 589 -35.75 5.96 29.40
CA PHE A 589 -35.54 5.65 27.99
C PHE A 589 -34.44 6.52 27.36
N PRO A 590 -34.53 7.87 27.36
CA PRO A 590 -33.46 8.71 26.83
C PRO A 590 -32.16 8.59 27.66
N GLY A 591 -32.26 8.27 28.95
CA GLY A 591 -31.12 8.12 29.85
C GLY A 591 -30.20 6.94 29.54
N MET A 592 -30.65 5.94 28.77
CA MET A 592 -29.87 4.73 28.46
C MET A 592 -29.40 4.64 27.00
N LEU A 593 -29.83 5.55 26.12
CA LEU A 593 -29.50 5.49 24.70
C LEU A 593 -28.11 6.12 24.39
N ALA A 594 -27.25 5.40 23.67
CA ALA A 594 -25.90 5.87 23.33
C ALA A 594 -25.90 7.13 22.43
N ASN A 595 -26.85 7.26 21.50
CA ASN A 595 -26.97 8.46 20.65
C ASN A 595 -27.36 9.72 21.46
N VAL A 596 -27.96 9.55 22.64
CA VAL A 596 -28.34 10.67 23.51
C VAL A 596 -27.12 11.29 24.21
N ILE A 597 -25.95 10.64 24.18
CA ILE A 597 -24.69 11.28 24.64
C ILE A 597 -24.45 12.58 23.85
N SER A 598 -24.35 12.49 22.53
CA SER A 598 -24.15 13.64 21.64
C SER A 598 -25.39 14.55 21.59
N GLY A 599 -26.59 13.97 21.57
CA GLY A 599 -27.85 14.73 21.57
C GLY A 599 -28.05 15.58 22.82
N ARG A 600 -27.70 15.07 24.01
CA ARG A 600 -27.81 15.80 25.28
C ARG A 600 -26.79 16.94 25.35
N ILE A 601 -25.58 16.74 24.83
CA ILE A 601 -24.58 17.81 24.69
C ILE A 601 -25.13 18.92 23.80
N ALA A 602 -25.58 18.59 22.58
CA ALA A 602 -26.09 19.58 21.64
C ALA A 602 -27.31 20.33 22.23
N ASN A 603 -28.24 19.61 22.86
CA ASN A 603 -29.42 20.21 23.46
C ASN A 603 -29.11 21.13 24.65
N ARG A 604 -28.21 20.72 25.56
CA ARG A 604 -27.94 21.48 26.80
C ARG A 604 -26.92 22.59 26.63
N LEU A 605 -26.09 22.53 25.59
CA LEU A 605 -25.13 23.57 25.24
C LEU A 605 -25.60 24.46 24.06
N ASP A 606 -26.84 24.27 23.60
CA ASP A 606 -27.46 25.06 22.52
C ASP A 606 -26.66 25.02 21.21
N LEU A 607 -26.32 23.81 20.74
CA LEU A 607 -25.52 23.60 19.53
C LEU A 607 -26.42 23.10 18.39
N GLY A 608 -26.43 23.82 17.27
CA GLY A 608 -27.36 23.61 16.15
C GLY A 608 -26.84 22.72 15.01
N GLY A 609 -25.58 22.29 15.06
CA GLY A 609 -25.00 21.40 14.06
C GLY A 609 -25.43 19.93 14.22
N ALA A 610 -24.85 19.06 13.39
CA ALA A 610 -25.12 17.62 13.47
C ALA A 610 -24.70 17.06 14.84
N ASN A 611 -25.46 16.10 15.37
CA ASN A 611 -25.05 15.33 16.53
C ASN A 611 -25.32 13.84 16.31
N PHE A 612 -24.32 13.00 16.59
CA PHE A 612 -24.44 11.55 16.52
C PHE A 612 -23.29 10.85 17.27
N THR A 613 -23.47 9.55 17.47
CA THR A 613 -22.49 8.67 18.09
C THR A 613 -21.98 7.65 17.06
N VAL A 614 -20.71 7.29 17.15
CA VAL A 614 -20.07 6.24 16.33
C VAL A 614 -19.52 5.12 17.20
N ASP A 615 -19.53 3.91 16.67
CA ASP A 615 -19.00 2.72 17.33
C ASP A 615 -18.05 1.97 16.38
N ALA A 616 -16.79 1.89 16.79
CA ALA A 616 -15.73 1.08 16.23
C ALA A 616 -14.94 0.40 17.36
N ALA A 617 -15.65 -0.02 18.43
CA ALA A 617 -15.08 -0.58 19.66
C ALA A 617 -13.93 0.30 20.22
N CYS A 618 -12.75 -0.28 20.44
CA CYS A 618 -11.58 0.43 20.95
C CYS A 618 -11.09 1.60 20.06
N ALA A 619 -11.53 1.68 18.80
CA ALA A 619 -11.19 2.76 17.87
C ALA A 619 -12.29 3.83 17.72
N SER A 620 -13.41 3.73 18.46
CA SER A 620 -14.57 4.63 18.35
C SER A 620 -14.21 6.12 18.41
N SER A 621 -13.32 6.53 19.32
CA SER A 621 -12.95 7.94 19.44
C SER A 621 -12.05 8.47 18.32
N LEU A 622 -11.26 7.62 17.65
CA LEU A 622 -10.56 8.03 16.41
C LEU A 622 -11.48 7.98 15.18
N ALA A 623 -12.50 7.10 15.18
CA ALA A 623 -13.56 7.15 14.19
C ALA A 623 -14.37 8.46 14.30
N ALA A 624 -14.67 8.90 15.53
CA ALA A 624 -15.30 10.19 15.79
C ALA A 624 -14.44 11.34 15.27
N LEU A 625 -13.12 11.29 15.51
CA LEU A 625 -12.16 12.28 15.00
C LEU A 625 -12.13 12.32 13.46
N ASP A 626 -12.12 11.17 12.79
CA ASP A 626 -12.14 11.07 11.33
C ASP A 626 -13.39 11.73 10.74
N VAL A 627 -14.57 11.48 11.30
CA VAL A 627 -15.82 12.10 10.83
C VAL A 627 -15.87 13.59 11.18
N ALA A 628 -15.44 13.99 12.37
CA ALA A 628 -15.37 15.40 12.78
C ALA A 628 -14.44 16.22 11.85
N CYS A 629 -13.29 15.66 11.48
CA CYS A 629 -12.38 16.30 10.52
C CYS A 629 -13.04 16.44 9.13
N LYS A 630 -13.74 15.40 8.66
CA LYS A 630 -14.46 15.46 7.37
C LYS A 630 -15.57 16.50 7.37
N GLU A 631 -16.28 16.65 8.48
CA GLU A 631 -17.35 17.64 8.63
C GLU A 631 -16.83 19.09 8.60
N LEU A 632 -15.66 19.32 9.18
CA LEU A 632 -14.94 20.60 9.09
C LEU A 632 -14.43 20.85 7.67
N VAL A 633 -13.79 19.86 7.04
CA VAL A 633 -13.22 20.00 5.68
C VAL A 633 -14.32 20.20 4.63
N SER A 634 -15.50 19.58 4.82
CA SER A 634 -16.64 19.79 3.91
C SER A 634 -17.30 21.16 4.05
N GLY A 635 -16.96 21.93 5.09
CA GLY A 635 -17.56 23.23 5.38
C GLY A 635 -18.96 23.15 5.98
N THR A 636 -19.44 21.97 6.39
CA THR A 636 -20.78 21.82 6.99
C THR A 636 -20.82 22.49 8.37
N SER A 637 -19.77 22.28 9.16
CA SER A 637 -19.58 22.86 10.49
C SER A 637 -18.31 23.71 10.55
N ASP A 638 -18.28 24.69 11.45
CA ASP A 638 -17.11 25.54 11.71
C ASP A 638 -16.37 25.14 12.99
N VAL A 639 -17.11 24.53 13.91
CA VAL A 639 -16.60 23.97 15.16
C VAL A 639 -17.18 22.58 15.31
N VAL A 640 -16.37 21.62 15.76
CA VAL A 640 -16.86 20.28 16.12
C VAL A 640 -16.35 19.91 17.50
N LEU A 641 -17.26 19.52 18.39
CA LEU A 641 -16.93 18.84 19.63
C LEU A 641 -16.78 17.36 19.33
N CYS A 642 -15.54 16.88 19.31
CA CYS A 642 -15.22 15.48 19.09
C CYS A 642 -14.93 14.82 20.43
N GLY A 643 -15.68 13.79 20.79
CA GLY A 643 -15.54 13.11 22.07
C GLY A 643 -15.45 11.60 22.00
N GLY A 644 -15.16 11.00 23.15
CA GLY A 644 -15.05 9.57 23.34
C GLY A 644 -15.33 9.24 24.79
N ALA A 645 -16.21 8.29 25.06
CA ALA A 645 -16.65 8.02 26.42
C ALA A 645 -16.96 6.54 26.65
N ASP A 646 -16.48 6.02 27.78
CA ASP A 646 -16.75 4.67 28.24
C ASP A 646 -16.60 4.59 29.77
N LEU A 647 -17.69 4.29 30.47
CA LEU A 647 -17.72 4.22 31.94
C LEU A 647 -18.21 2.87 32.47
N HIS A 648 -18.59 1.93 31.60
CA HIS A 648 -19.04 0.64 32.09
C HIS A 648 -17.81 -0.21 32.38
N ASN A 649 -17.55 -0.52 33.65
CA ASN A 649 -16.44 -1.37 34.06
C ASN A 649 -16.96 -2.39 35.10
N GLY A 650 -18.20 -2.83 34.86
CA GLY A 650 -18.96 -3.72 35.72
C GLY A 650 -18.59 -5.18 35.49
N ILE A 651 -19.13 -6.07 36.33
CA ILE A 651 -18.82 -7.50 36.26
C ILE A 651 -19.13 -8.13 34.89
N ASN A 652 -20.16 -7.64 34.19
CA ASN A 652 -20.51 -8.14 32.86
C ASN A 652 -19.33 -8.02 31.88
N ASP A 653 -18.62 -6.89 31.89
CA ASP A 653 -17.47 -6.66 31.01
C ASP A 653 -16.32 -7.60 31.37
N TYR A 654 -16.00 -7.72 32.66
CA TYR A 654 -14.94 -8.60 33.13
C TYR A 654 -15.18 -10.07 32.75
N VAL A 655 -16.42 -10.55 32.86
CA VAL A 655 -16.79 -11.92 32.45
C VAL A 655 -16.66 -12.07 30.92
N LEU A 656 -17.17 -11.11 30.14
CA LEU A 656 -17.09 -11.17 28.67
C LEU A 656 -15.65 -11.13 28.17
N PHE A 657 -14.81 -10.22 28.68
CA PHE A 657 -13.40 -10.14 28.31
C PHE A 657 -12.59 -11.35 28.82
N SER A 658 -12.97 -11.95 29.96
CA SER A 658 -12.38 -13.22 30.42
C SER A 658 -12.72 -14.38 29.48
N SER A 659 -13.94 -14.43 28.92
CA SER A 659 -14.37 -15.50 28.01
C SER A 659 -13.54 -15.57 26.72
N VAL A 660 -12.97 -14.43 26.30
CA VAL A 660 -12.09 -14.32 25.13
C VAL A 660 -10.60 -14.26 25.51
N HIS A 661 -10.26 -14.52 26.77
CA HIS A 661 -8.87 -14.55 27.29
C HIS A 661 -8.09 -13.25 27.03
N ALA A 662 -8.77 -12.11 27.10
CA ALA A 662 -8.17 -10.81 26.78
C ALA A 662 -7.61 -10.07 28.02
N LEU A 663 -8.06 -10.40 29.23
CA LEU A 663 -7.66 -9.70 30.45
C LEU A 663 -6.28 -10.16 30.95
N SER A 664 -5.49 -9.18 31.43
CA SER A 664 -4.26 -9.45 32.17
C SER A 664 -4.61 -9.96 33.59
N PRO A 665 -4.16 -11.16 33.98
CA PRO A 665 -4.31 -11.64 35.35
C PRO A 665 -3.49 -10.81 36.36
N THR A 666 -2.37 -10.22 35.91
CA THR A 666 -1.53 -9.34 36.75
C THR A 666 -2.04 -7.90 36.79
N GLY A 667 -3.08 -7.59 36.00
CA GLY A 667 -3.76 -6.30 36.02
C GLY A 667 -2.99 -5.16 35.39
N ARG A 668 -2.02 -5.42 34.51
CA ARG A 668 -1.23 -4.35 33.87
C ARG A 668 -1.20 -4.50 32.36
N SER A 669 -1.48 -3.40 31.66
CA SER A 669 -1.23 -3.30 30.21
C SER A 669 0.26 -3.04 29.96
N ARG A 670 1.06 -4.11 29.86
CA ARG A 670 2.52 -4.05 29.65
C ARG A 670 2.88 -3.89 28.17
N ALA A 671 2.49 -2.75 27.60
CA ALA A 671 2.67 -2.49 26.18
C ALA A 671 4.12 -2.71 25.73
N PHE A 672 4.31 -3.61 24.77
CA PHE A 672 5.58 -3.99 24.15
C PHE A 672 6.61 -4.68 25.07
N ASP A 673 6.20 -5.12 26.25
CA ASP A 673 7.04 -5.97 27.10
C ASP A 673 6.96 -7.44 26.67
N ALA A 674 8.03 -8.20 26.88
CA ALA A 674 8.09 -9.63 26.61
C ALA A 674 7.17 -10.45 27.52
N GLU A 675 6.78 -9.91 28.67
CA GLU A 675 5.88 -10.52 29.66
C GLU A 675 4.47 -9.92 29.62
N ALA A 676 4.10 -9.27 28.51
CA ALA A 676 2.74 -8.84 28.22
C ALA A 676 1.76 -10.02 28.31
N ASP A 677 0.72 -9.90 29.14
CA ASP A 677 -0.19 -11.00 29.51
C ASP A 677 -1.68 -10.65 29.31
N GLY A 678 -2.00 -9.48 28.73
CA GLY A 678 -3.36 -9.06 28.43
C GLY A 678 -3.65 -7.60 28.75
N ILE A 679 -4.93 -7.27 28.82
CA ILE A 679 -5.45 -5.91 28.97
C ILE A 679 -5.87 -5.66 30.43
N ALA A 680 -5.53 -4.49 30.98
CA ALA A 680 -6.20 -3.94 32.15
C ALA A 680 -7.31 -3.00 31.68
N LEU A 681 -8.57 -3.21 32.08
CA LEU A 681 -9.67 -2.35 31.64
C LEU A 681 -9.63 -0.98 32.33
N GLY A 682 -10.20 0.05 31.69
CA GLY A 682 -10.30 1.39 32.26
C GLY A 682 -11.59 2.09 31.87
N GLU A 683 -12.01 3.04 32.71
CA GLU A 683 -13.06 4.01 32.42
C GLU A 683 -12.46 5.32 31.88
N GLY A 684 -13.20 6.09 31.09
CA GLY A 684 -12.72 7.38 30.63
C GLY A 684 -13.73 8.17 29.82
N VAL A 685 -13.61 9.50 29.90
CA VAL A 685 -14.32 10.41 29.01
C VAL A 685 -13.39 11.55 28.58
N ALA A 686 -13.43 11.88 27.30
CA ALA A 686 -12.63 12.94 26.71
C ALA A 686 -13.43 13.69 25.66
N CYS A 687 -13.16 14.99 25.53
CA CYS A 687 -13.69 15.85 24.48
C CYS A 687 -12.61 16.83 24.02
N VAL A 688 -12.52 17.02 22.71
CA VAL A 688 -11.66 18.02 22.07
C VAL A 688 -12.52 18.93 21.18
N VAL A 689 -12.19 20.21 21.14
CA VAL A 689 -12.81 21.21 20.27
C VAL A 689 -11.93 21.38 19.04
N LEU A 690 -12.52 21.16 17.87
CA LEU A 690 -11.83 21.15 16.59
C LEU A 690 -12.33 22.28 15.69
N LYS A 691 -11.39 22.92 14.97
CA LYS A 691 -11.65 23.92 13.94
C LYS A 691 -10.70 23.72 12.77
N ARG A 692 -11.04 24.21 11.58
CA ARG A 692 -10.02 24.32 10.51
C ARG A 692 -8.92 25.26 11.00
N LEU A 693 -7.66 24.93 10.71
CA LEU A 693 -6.49 25.69 11.19
C LEU A 693 -6.61 27.17 10.82
N ALA A 694 -7.00 27.47 9.59
CA ALA A 694 -7.19 28.85 9.13
C ALA A 694 -8.27 29.61 9.93
N ASP A 695 -9.33 28.93 10.37
CA ASP A 695 -10.36 29.56 11.21
C ASP A 695 -9.87 29.77 12.64
N ALA A 696 -9.10 28.81 13.17
CA ALA A 696 -8.48 28.94 14.49
C ALA A 696 -7.50 30.12 14.54
N GLU A 697 -6.65 30.27 13.51
CA GLU A 697 -5.73 31.39 13.37
C GLU A 697 -6.47 32.73 13.20
N ARG A 698 -7.51 32.76 12.35
CA ARG A 698 -8.35 33.95 12.16
C ARG A 698 -8.99 34.41 13.47
N ASP A 699 -9.51 33.47 14.25
CA ASP A 699 -10.28 33.77 15.46
C ASP A 699 -9.36 33.96 16.69
N GLY A 700 -8.04 33.81 16.52
CA GLY A 700 -7.03 33.95 17.57
C GLY A 700 -7.12 32.86 18.63
N ASP A 701 -7.52 31.64 18.23
CA ASP A 701 -7.61 30.50 19.12
C ASP A 701 -6.23 30.03 19.60
N ARG A 702 -6.19 29.47 20.82
CA ARG A 702 -5.04 28.66 21.24
C ARG A 702 -5.02 27.40 20.38
N ILE A 703 -3.87 27.05 19.82
CA ILE A 703 -3.71 25.81 19.04
C ILE A 703 -2.78 24.89 19.80
N TYR A 704 -3.33 23.82 20.38
CA TYR A 704 -2.52 22.80 21.07
C TYR A 704 -1.74 21.92 20.09
N GLY A 705 -2.32 21.65 18.93
CA GLY A 705 -1.72 20.85 17.87
C GLY A 705 -2.63 20.81 16.65
N VAL A 706 -2.11 20.25 15.56
CA VAL A 706 -2.80 20.20 14.27
C VAL A 706 -2.89 18.76 13.79
N VAL A 707 -4.10 18.30 13.48
CA VAL A 707 -4.35 17.03 12.79
C VAL A 707 -4.07 17.22 11.31
N LYS A 708 -2.99 16.59 10.83
CA LYS A 708 -2.54 16.68 9.44
C LYS A 708 -3.22 15.67 8.54
N GLY A 709 -3.52 14.48 9.05
CA GLY A 709 -4.17 13.41 8.30
C GLY A 709 -4.64 12.28 9.19
N LEU A 710 -5.69 11.58 8.75
CA LEU A 710 -6.10 10.30 9.31
C LEU A 710 -6.15 9.24 8.21
N GLY A 711 -5.84 8.00 8.59
CA GLY A 711 -6.00 6.83 7.76
C GLY A 711 -6.82 5.78 8.50
N SER A 712 -7.79 5.20 7.79
CA SER A 712 -8.60 4.10 8.30
C SER A 712 -8.55 2.91 7.36
N ALA A 713 -8.61 1.70 7.91
CA ALA A 713 -8.63 0.46 7.16
C ALA A 713 -9.34 -0.65 7.93
N SER A 714 -9.74 -1.72 7.22
CA SER A 714 -10.30 -2.92 7.83
C SER A 714 -9.43 -4.13 7.54
N ASP A 715 -9.35 -5.03 8.50
CA ASP A 715 -8.67 -6.32 8.39
C ASP A 715 -9.32 -7.24 7.35
N GLY A 716 -10.62 -7.06 7.07
CA GLY A 716 -11.35 -7.88 6.10
C GLY A 716 -11.47 -9.35 6.53
N ARG A 717 -11.35 -10.28 5.58
CA ARG A 717 -11.45 -11.72 5.87
C ARG A 717 -10.16 -12.23 6.53
N SER A 718 -10.24 -12.61 7.81
CA SER A 718 -9.14 -13.10 8.64
C SER A 718 -9.42 -14.50 9.23
N LEU A 719 -8.47 -15.06 9.99
CA LEU A 719 -8.58 -16.37 10.68
C LEU A 719 -9.71 -16.39 11.74
N GLY A 720 -10.09 -15.23 12.25
CA GLY A 720 -11.21 -15.03 13.17
C GLY A 720 -11.56 -13.54 13.26
N LEU A 721 -12.74 -13.21 13.80
CA LEU A 721 -13.22 -11.82 13.92
C LEU A 721 -12.32 -10.95 14.81
N THR A 722 -11.59 -11.58 15.73
CA THR A 722 -10.84 -10.91 16.81
C THR A 722 -9.32 -10.93 16.59
N ALA A 723 -8.85 -11.62 15.55
CA ALA A 723 -7.43 -11.75 15.24
C ALA A 723 -6.98 -10.58 14.35
N PRO A 724 -6.01 -9.75 14.80
CA PRO A 724 -5.55 -8.59 14.03
C PRO A 724 -4.86 -9.03 12.73
N ARG A 725 -5.02 -8.25 11.65
CA ARG A 725 -4.31 -8.48 10.38
C ARG A 725 -3.23 -7.42 10.14
N PRO A 726 -1.95 -7.82 9.96
CA PRO A 726 -0.86 -6.86 9.76
C PRO A 726 -1.10 -5.87 8.62
N GLU A 727 -1.69 -6.32 7.50
CA GLU A 727 -1.96 -5.47 6.34
C GLU A 727 -3.07 -4.44 6.59
N GLY A 728 -4.01 -4.72 7.50
CA GLY A 728 -5.04 -3.76 7.90
C GLY A 728 -4.43 -2.59 8.66
N GLN A 729 -3.53 -2.87 9.60
CA GLN A 729 -2.78 -1.84 10.33
C GLN A 729 -1.85 -1.06 9.41
N ARG A 730 -1.08 -1.74 8.56
CA ARG A 730 -0.20 -1.12 7.55
C ARG A 730 -0.99 -0.19 6.63
N ALA A 731 -2.14 -0.63 6.12
CA ALA A 731 -2.98 0.20 5.25
C ALA A 731 -3.50 1.45 5.97
N ALA A 732 -3.86 1.37 7.25
CA ALA A 732 -4.26 2.55 8.03
C ALA A 732 -3.10 3.54 8.18
N LEU A 733 -1.89 3.06 8.52
CA LEU A 733 -0.66 3.88 8.62
C LEU A 733 -0.32 4.57 7.29
N GLU A 734 -0.20 3.80 6.21
CA GLU A 734 0.16 4.33 4.88
C GLU A 734 -0.86 5.38 4.40
N ARG A 735 -2.16 5.14 4.62
CA ARG A 735 -3.22 6.12 4.32
C ARG A 735 -3.06 7.38 5.15
N ALA A 736 -2.77 7.26 6.45
CA ALA A 736 -2.64 8.40 7.34
C ALA A 736 -1.46 9.30 6.94
N TYR A 737 -0.29 8.70 6.70
CA TYR A 737 0.91 9.43 6.27
C TYR A 737 0.76 10.06 4.89
N ARG A 738 0.17 9.32 3.94
CA ARG A 738 -0.14 9.86 2.62
C ARG A 738 -1.12 11.04 2.70
N ASN A 739 -2.18 10.90 3.49
CA ASN A 739 -3.18 11.96 3.67
C ASN A 739 -2.61 13.16 4.43
N ALA A 740 -1.63 12.96 5.30
CA ALA A 740 -0.95 14.02 6.03
C ALA A 740 0.09 14.78 5.20
N GLY A 741 0.60 14.17 4.12
CA GLY A 741 1.76 14.67 3.38
C GLY A 741 3.04 14.67 4.23
N VAL A 742 3.14 13.75 5.21
CA VAL A 742 4.26 13.64 6.16
C VAL A 742 4.90 12.27 5.99
N SER A 743 6.23 12.22 5.85
CA SER A 743 6.96 10.96 5.82
C SER A 743 7.01 10.34 7.23
N PRO A 744 6.82 9.02 7.40
CA PRO A 744 7.04 8.35 8.68
C PRO A 744 8.43 8.65 9.28
N ALA A 745 9.45 8.88 8.46
CA ALA A 745 10.81 9.23 8.90
C ALA A 745 10.92 10.58 9.62
N GLN A 746 9.91 11.45 9.50
CA GLN A 746 9.84 12.75 10.20
C GLN A 746 9.15 12.65 11.56
N VAL A 747 8.48 11.53 11.85
CA VAL A 747 7.75 11.32 13.11
C VAL A 747 8.73 10.95 14.21
N SER A 748 8.60 11.63 15.36
CA SER A 748 9.47 11.39 16.52
C SER A 748 8.73 10.94 17.79
N LEU A 749 7.41 10.78 17.73
CA LEU A 749 6.60 10.16 18.77
C LEU A 749 5.46 9.35 18.15
N VAL A 750 5.29 8.10 18.55
CA VAL A 750 4.09 7.30 18.26
C VAL A 750 3.45 6.89 19.58
N GLU A 751 2.21 7.33 19.76
CA GLU A 751 1.31 6.84 20.79
C GLU A 751 0.50 5.67 20.20
N ALA A 752 0.91 4.47 20.55
CA ALA A 752 0.43 3.25 19.95
C ALA A 752 -0.94 2.81 20.49
N HIS A 753 -1.54 1.82 19.83
CA HIS A 753 -2.66 1.11 20.41
C HIS A 753 -2.22 0.31 21.65
N GLY A 754 -1.11 -0.42 21.58
CA GLY A 754 -0.31 -0.96 22.69
C GLY A 754 -1.13 -1.42 23.89
N THR A 755 -1.85 -2.53 23.73
CA THR A 755 -2.81 -3.00 24.74
C THR A 755 -2.20 -3.89 25.80
N GLY A 756 -0.96 -4.36 25.60
CA GLY A 756 -0.33 -5.35 26.47
C GLY A 756 -0.72 -6.79 26.09
N THR A 757 -1.21 -7.01 24.87
CA THR A 757 -1.54 -8.36 24.39
C THR A 757 -0.37 -8.95 23.62
N VAL A 758 -0.07 -10.24 23.85
CA VAL A 758 1.09 -10.92 23.26
C VAL A 758 1.16 -10.78 21.73
N VAL A 759 0.03 -11.06 21.05
CA VAL A 759 -0.05 -11.03 19.58
C VAL A 759 -0.22 -9.60 19.06
N GLY A 760 -1.04 -8.79 19.72
CA GLY A 760 -1.32 -7.42 19.29
C GLY A 760 -0.07 -6.55 19.31
N ASP A 761 0.65 -6.53 20.44
CA ASP A 761 1.84 -5.69 20.62
C ASP A 761 2.97 -6.11 19.68
N ARG A 762 3.17 -7.42 19.46
CA ARG A 762 4.15 -7.92 18.48
C ARG A 762 3.80 -7.45 17.08
N THR A 763 2.53 -7.60 16.68
CA THR A 763 2.06 -7.24 15.34
C THR A 763 2.21 -5.74 15.09
N GLU A 764 1.77 -4.92 16.04
CA GLU A 764 1.86 -3.47 15.93
C GLU A 764 3.32 -3.00 15.85
N LEU A 765 4.20 -3.54 16.70
CA LEU A 765 5.62 -3.18 16.72
C LEU A 765 6.33 -3.56 15.42
N SER A 766 6.07 -4.75 14.87
CA SER A 766 6.64 -5.19 13.59
C SER A 766 6.17 -4.28 12.45
N ILE A 767 4.86 -4.01 12.33
CA ILE A 767 4.32 -3.19 11.25
C ILE A 767 4.80 -1.74 11.33
N LEU A 768 4.80 -1.16 12.52
CA LEU A 768 5.39 0.17 12.72
C LEU A 768 6.86 0.17 12.32
N GLY A 769 7.63 -0.84 12.73
CA GLY A 769 9.05 -0.99 12.42
C GLY A 769 9.31 -1.01 10.93
N GLU A 770 8.57 -1.84 10.18
CA GLU A 770 8.68 -1.95 8.73
C GLU A 770 8.32 -0.63 8.02
N VAL A 771 7.16 -0.04 8.33
CA VAL A 771 6.69 1.20 7.67
C VAL A 771 7.67 2.36 7.89
N PHE A 772 8.23 2.47 9.09
CA PHE A 772 9.20 3.52 9.39
C PHE A 772 10.57 3.25 8.76
N ALA A 773 11.04 2.01 8.78
CA ALA A 773 12.31 1.63 8.14
C ALA A 773 12.26 1.81 6.61
N GLU A 774 11.17 1.39 5.96
CA GLU A 774 10.93 1.59 4.51
C GLU A 774 10.91 3.08 4.13
N ALA A 775 10.44 3.95 5.03
CA ALA A 775 10.45 5.40 4.85
C ALA A 775 11.83 6.05 5.11
N GLY A 776 12.82 5.29 5.59
CA GLY A 776 14.17 5.79 5.91
C GLY A 776 14.28 6.44 7.30
N ALA A 777 13.45 6.06 8.26
CA ALA A 777 13.57 6.53 9.63
C ALA A 777 14.91 6.11 10.26
N ARG A 778 15.50 6.99 11.08
CA ARG A 778 16.74 6.69 11.80
C ARG A 778 16.47 5.72 12.96
N THR A 779 17.39 4.80 13.21
CA THR A 779 17.38 3.94 14.40
C THR A 779 17.23 4.77 15.68
N GLY A 780 16.31 4.37 16.55
CA GLY A 780 15.99 5.07 17.80
C GLY A 780 15.50 6.52 17.63
N GLY A 781 15.10 6.92 16.42
CA GLY A 781 14.69 8.29 16.10
C GLY A 781 13.28 8.65 16.56
N CYS A 782 12.43 7.65 16.83
CA CYS A 782 11.04 7.85 17.24
C CYS A 782 10.77 7.24 18.61
N ALA A 783 10.20 8.01 19.54
CA ALA A 783 9.69 7.48 20.80
C ALA A 783 8.43 6.64 20.55
N LEU A 784 8.30 5.49 21.21
CA LEU A 784 7.11 4.63 21.17
C LEU A 784 6.58 4.42 22.60
N GLY A 785 5.26 4.50 22.77
CA GLY A 785 4.62 4.24 24.06
C GLY A 785 3.11 4.07 23.95
N SER A 786 2.46 3.81 25.10
CA SER A 786 1.00 3.71 25.20
C SER A 786 0.53 4.25 26.54
N VAL A 787 -0.49 5.10 26.54
CA VAL A 787 -1.14 5.65 27.73
C VAL A 787 -1.83 4.56 28.55
N LYS A 788 -2.14 3.41 27.93
CA LYS A 788 -2.82 2.29 28.59
C LYS A 788 -1.98 1.67 29.70
N SER A 789 -0.65 1.85 29.67
CA SER A 789 0.22 1.44 30.77
C SER A 789 0.03 2.29 32.04
N GLN A 790 -0.74 3.38 31.99
CA GLN A 790 -0.96 4.28 33.13
C GLN A 790 -2.42 4.29 33.59
N ILE A 791 -3.37 4.21 32.66
CA ILE A 791 -4.80 4.36 32.98
C ILE A 791 -5.64 3.11 32.63
N GLY A 792 -4.98 2.03 32.18
CA GLY A 792 -5.67 0.90 31.56
C GLY A 792 -6.25 1.25 30.19
N HIS A 793 -7.01 0.32 29.62
CA HIS A 793 -7.68 0.50 28.34
C HIS A 793 -9.06 1.13 28.54
N THR A 794 -9.17 2.43 28.28
CA THR A 794 -10.41 3.21 28.38
C THR A 794 -11.39 2.99 27.22
N LYS A 795 -11.37 1.79 26.64
CA LYS A 795 -12.23 1.31 25.54
C LYS A 795 -12.57 2.37 24.49
N CYS A 796 -13.82 2.82 24.37
CA CYS A 796 -14.23 3.80 23.36
C CYS A 796 -13.47 5.14 23.48
N ALA A 797 -13.03 5.54 24.67
CA ALA A 797 -12.27 6.77 24.92
C ALA A 797 -10.75 6.63 24.68
N ALA A 798 -10.24 5.42 24.41
CA ALA A 798 -8.79 5.14 24.36
C ALA A 798 -8.03 5.92 23.28
N GLY A 799 -8.63 6.08 22.10
CA GLY A 799 -8.06 6.87 21.01
C GLY A 799 -7.85 8.33 21.40
N LEU A 800 -8.84 8.97 22.02
CA LEU A 800 -8.72 10.34 22.50
C LEU A 800 -7.84 10.50 23.74
N ALA A 801 -7.73 9.48 24.61
CA ALA A 801 -6.74 9.50 25.70
C ALA A 801 -5.31 9.61 25.13
N GLY A 802 -5.01 8.81 24.11
CA GLY A 802 -3.74 8.88 23.37
C GLY A 802 -3.58 10.20 22.61
N LEU A 803 -4.65 10.69 21.97
CA LEU A 803 -4.64 11.98 21.26
C LEU A 803 -4.31 13.15 22.19
N ILE A 804 -4.96 13.23 23.35
CA ILE A 804 -4.76 14.32 24.32
C ILE A 804 -3.33 14.26 24.88
N LYS A 805 -2.85 13.08 25.30
CA LYS A 805 -1.46 12.88 25.74
C LYS A 805 -0.47 13.38 24.67
N THR A 806 -0.69 13.00 23.41
CA THR A 806 0.20 13.33 22.30
C THR A 806 0.13 14.81 21.93
N THR A 807 -1.05 15.40 21.95
CA THR A 807 -1.25 16.83 21.65
C THR A 807 -0.60 17.69 22.74
N LEU A 808 -0.73 17.31 24.01
CA LEU A 808 -0.02 17.98 25.11
C LEU A 808 1.50 17.79 25.01
N ALA A 809 1.99 16.61 24.60
CA ALA A 809 3.41 16.38 24.33
C ALA A 809 3.97 17.32 23.25
N LEU A 810 3.22 17.50 22.14
CA LEU A 810 3.55 18.43 21.06
C LEU A 810 3.57 19.88 21.55
N TYR A 811 2.49 20.29 22.23
CA TYR A 811 2.30 21.65 22.75
C TYR A 811 3.35 22.05 23.79
N THR A 812 3.62 21.15 24.74
CA THR A 812 4.55 21.40 25.84
C THR A 812 5.99 21.07 25.51
N GLY A 813 6.26 20.38 24.39
CA GLY A 813 7.60 19.91 24.01
C GLY A 813 8.18 18.90 24.98
N VAL A 814 7.38 17.92 25.41
CA VAL A 814 7.77 16.86 26.35
C VAL A 814 7.56 15.52 25.67
N THR A 815 8.54 14.62 25.75
CA THR A 815 8.36 13.21 25.39
C THR A 815 7.89 12.44 26.63
N PRO A 816 6.66 11.90 26.66
CA PRO A 816 6.13 11.19 27.83
C PRO A 816 6.78 9.81 28.06
N PRO A 817 6.70 9.27 29.28
CA PRO A 817 7.12 7.90 29.56
C PRO A 817 6.10 6.86 29.05
N THR A 818 6.56 5.60 29.02
CA THR A 818 5.72 4.39 28.96
C THR A 818 6.09 3.48 30.12
N LEU A 819 5.10 2.90 30.80
CA LEU A 819 5.33 2.11 32.02
C LEU A 819 5.42 0.61 31.72
N HIS A 820 5.88 -0.14 32.73
CA HIS A 820 5.92 -1.61 32.79
C HIS A 820 6.77 -2.32 31.73
N LEU A 821 7.64 -1.59 31.03
CA LEU A 821 8.58 -2.13 30.08
C LEU A 821 9.92 -2.42 30.77
N GLY A 822 10.11 -3.66 31.20
CA GLY A 822 11.35 -4.17 31.79
C GLY A 822 12.20 -4.91 30.77
N ARG A 823 11.58 -5.74 29.91
CA ARG A 823 12.26 -6.48 28.83
C ARG A 823 11.46 -6.31 27.53
N PRO A 824 12.00 -5.63 26.51
CA PRO A 824 11.28 -5.40 25.26
C PRO A 824 10.87 -6.70 24.55
N ASN A 825 9.76 -6.62 23.82
CA ASN A 825 9.30 -7.68 22.92
C ASN A 825 10.39 -8.05 21.90
N PRO A 826 10.61 -9.35 21.60
CA PRO A 826 11.64 -9.80 20.65
C PRO A 826 11.53 -9.22 19.22
N ALA A 827 10.39 -8.64 18.85
CA ALA A 827 10.23 -7.92 17.58
C ALA A 827 11.00 -6.58 17.54
N TRP A 828 11.60 -6.14 18.64
CA TRP A 828 12.42 -4.93 18.73
C TRP A 828 13.88 -5.25 19.06
N THR A 829 14.79 -4.53 18.41
CA THR A 829 16.23 -4.52 18.71
C THR A 829 16.71 -3.07 18.83
N GLU A 830 17.67 -2.82 19.72
CA GLU A 830 18.20 -1.46 19.95
C GLU A 830 18.92 -0.90 18.71
N ASP A 831 19.62 -1.76 17.96
CA ASP A 831 20.52 -1.35 16.87
C ASP A 831 19.81 -1.17 15.51
N ASP A 832 18.65 -1.80 15.30
CA ASP A 832 17.96 -1.78 14.01
C ASP A 832 16.58 -1.10 14.05
N SER A 833 15.95 -0.99 15.23
CA SER A 833 14.60 -0.44 15.30
C SER A 833 14.59 1.08 15.17
N PRO A 834 13.67 1.67 14.37
CA PRO A 834 13.46 3.11 14.37
C PRO A 834 12.90 3.63 15.70
N PHE A 835 12.42 2.73 16.57
CA PHE A 835 11.76 3.10 17.82
C PHE A 835 12.68 3.01 19.04
N ALA A 836 12.47 3.94 19.96
CA ALA A 836 13.08 3.99 21.28
C ALA A 836 11.99 4.11 22.35
N PHE A 837 12.26 3.56 23.53
CA PHE A 837 11.36 3.64 24.68
C PHE A 837 11.93 4.56 25.75
N HIS A 838 11.05 5.19 26.54
CA HIS A 838 11.45 6.07 27.65
C HIS A 838 10.71 5.68 28.92
N ALA A 839 11.47 5.46 29.99
CA ALA A 839 10.93 5.13 31.32
C ALA A 839 10.54 6.37 32.15
N GLY A 840 10.95 7.57 31.71
CA GLY A 840 10.65 8.85 32.37
C GLY A 840 10.42 9.95 31.34
N ALA A 841 9.67 10.99 31.73
CA ALA A 841 9.46 12.16 30.89
C ALA A 841 10.78 12.90 30.61
N ARG A 842 10.93 13.44 29.41
CA ARG A 842 12.13 14.18 28.99
C ARG A 842 11.79 15.33 28.04
N PRO A 843 12.65 16.36 27.91
CA PRO A 843 12.42 17.43 26.95
C PRO A 843 12.45 16.91 25.51
N TRP A 844 11.48 17.33 24.70
CA TRP A 844 11.47 17.13 23.25
C TRP A 844 12.11 18.35 22.59
N THR A 845 13.43 18.29 22.42
CA THR A 845 14.28 19.45 22.06
C THR A 845 14.19 19.89 20.60
N ALA A 846 13.63 19.07 19.71
CA ALA A 846 13.34 19.49 18.34
C ALA A 846 12.43 20.74 18.34
N PRO A 847 12.59 21.70 17.41
CA PRO A 847 11.71 22.87 17.32
C PRO A 847 10.29 22.44 16.96
N ALA A 848 9.28 23.24 17.33
CA ALA A 848 7.88 22.90 17.12
C ALA A 848 7.54 22.54 15.65
N SER A 849 8.14 23.23 14.68
CA SER A 849 7.95 22.97 13.24
C SER A 849 8.40 21.57 12.79
N GLU A 850 9.19 20.87 13.58
CA GLU A 850 9.73 19.53 13.28
C GLU A 850 9.12 18.43 14.16
N ARG A 851 8.19 18.78 15.07
CA ARG A 851 7.54 17.79 15.94
C ARG A 851 6.31 17.21 15.26
N PHE A 852 6.45 16.00 14.76
CA PHE A 852 5.36 15.18 14.26
C PHE A 852 5.15 13.96 15.15
N ALA A 853 3.88 13.60 15.33
CA ALA A 853 3.49 12.44 16.11
C ALA A 853 2.42 11.59 15.41
N GLY A 854 2.42 10.29 15.67
CA GLY A 854 1.37 9.35 15.26
C GLY A 854 0.53 8.88 16.46
N VAL A 855 -0.76 8.64 16.26
CA VAL A 855 -1.67 8.05 17.27
C VAL A 855 -2.45 6.90 16.64
N SER A 856 -2.33 5.69 17.20
CA SER A 856 -3.01 4.49 16.71
C SER A 856 -4.17 4.07 17.62
N ALA A 857 -5.28 3.64 17.02
CA ALA A 857 -6.31 2.88 17.72
C ALA A 857 -6.86 1.78 16.81
N PHE A 858 -6.78 0.53 17.29
CA PHE A 858 -7.23 -0.65 16.56
C PHE A 858 -8.42 -1.26 17.28
N GLY A 859 -9.57 -1.23 16.62
CA GLY A 859 -10.84 -1.69 17.14
C GLY A 859 -10.96 -3.20 17.08
N PHE A 860 -11.51 -3.78 18.14
CA PHE A 860 -11.98 -5.16 18.13
C PHE A 860 -12.98 -5.34 16.97
N GLY A 861 -12.85 -6.42 16.19
CA GLY A 861 -13.60 -6.60 14.94
C GLY A 861 -12.85 -6.11 13.68
N GLY A 862 -11.63 -5.59 13.82
CA GLY A 862 -10.69 -5.37 12.72
C GLY A 862 -10.80 -4.02 12.02
N THR A 863 -11.28 -2.97 12.71
CA THR A 863 -11.28 -1.60 12.17
C THR A 863 -10.11 -0.80 12.77
N ASN A 864 -9.20 -0.34 11.92
CA ASN A 864 -7.95 0.30 12.32
C ASN A 864 -7.95 1.78 11.95
N PHE A 865 -7.51 2.64 12.87
CA PHE A 865 -7.29 4.06 12.63
C PHE A 865 -5.88 4.48 13.05
N HIS A 866 -5.28 5.37 12.27
CA HIS A 866 -4.05 6.08 12.62
C HIS A 866 -4.20 7.56 12.29
N ALA A 867 -3.83 8.44 13.23
CA ALA A 867 -3.84 9.89 13.06
C ALA A 867 -2.42 10.45 13.09
N VAL A 868 -2.13 11.41 12.22
CA VAL A 868 -0.85 12.14 12.17
C VAL A 868 -1.08 13.56 12.68
N LEU A 869 -0.29 13.95 13.68
CA LEU A 869 -0.34 15.23 14.35
C LEU A 869 0.96 16.01 14.12
N ALA A 870 0.86 17.33 14.08
CA ALA A 870 1.98 18.25 14.09
C ALA A 870 1.82 19.27 15.21
N ALA A 871 2.93 19.72 15.81
CA ALA A 871 2.90 20.93 16.62
C ALA A 871 2.71 22.16 15.71
N HIS A 872 2.07 23.21 16.23
CA HIS A 872 1.91 24.45 15.48
C HIS A 872 3.21 25.26 15.53
N GLY A 873 3.80 25.52 14.36
CA GLY A 873 5.14 26.11 14.25
C GLY A 873 5.30 27.51 14.88
N ASN A 874 4.21 28.28 14.98
CA ASN A 874 4.19 29.61 15.58
C ASN A 874 3.66 29.60 17.03
N ALA A 875 3.45 28.42 17.63
CA ALA A 875 2.98 28.34 19.00
C ALA A 875 4.03 28.91 19.96
N VAL A 876 3.60 29.84 20.82
CA VAL A 876 4.41 30.31 21.94
C VAL A 876 4.45 29.19 22.99
N PRO A 877 5.63 28.69 23.39
CA PRO A 877 5.72 27.67 24.43
C PRO A 877 5.03 28.14 25.72
N PRO A 878 4.34 27.25 26.44
CA PRO A 878 3.77 27.63 27.73
C PRO A 878 4.91 27.94 28.71
N ARG A 879 4.72 28.94 29.59
CA ARG A 879 5.73 29.31 30.60
C ARG A 879 6.12 28.15 31.53
N GLN A 880 5.16 27.28 31.79
CA GLN A 880 5.33 26.04 32.55
C GLN A 880 4.52 24.94 31.88
N THR A 881 4.96 23.70 31.98
CA THR A 881 4.25 22.55 31.38
C THR A 881 3.30 21.85 32.34
N LEU A 882 3.45 22.08 33.65
CA LEU A 882 2.68 21.42 34.70
C LEU A 882 1.86 22.45 35.46
N ASP A 883 0.60 22.11 35.68
CA ASP A 883 -0.29 22.89 36.53
C ASP A 883 -0.40 22.32 37.95
N GLU A 884 0.08 21.11 38.17
CA GLU A 884 0.26 20.47 39.48
C GLU A 884 1.74 20.13 39.68
N TRP A 885 2.34 20.70 40.72
CA TRP A 885 3.75 20.51 41.06
C TRP A 885 3.92 19.33 42.03
N PRO A 886 5.05 18.60 41.99
CA PRO A 886 5.34 17.55 42.97
C PRO A 886 5.40 18.08 44.41
N ALA A 887 5.72 19.36 44.57
CA ALA A 887 5.69 20.08 45.82
C ALA A 887 5.63 21.60 45.58
N GLU A 888 5.11 22.32 46.55
CA GLU A 888 4.99 23.78 46.55
C GLU A 888 5.82 24.40 47.69
N LEU A 889 6.41 25.57 47.43
CA LEU A 889 7.21 26.34 48.41
C LEU A 889 6.34 27.38 49.11
N PHE A 890 6.36 27.38 50.45
CA PHE A 890 5.67 28.37 51.27
C PHE A 890 6.69 29.23 52.00
N LEU A 891 6.60 30.55 51.80
CA LEU A 891 7.46 31.55 52.42
C LEU A 891 6.58 32.53 53.21
N PHE A 892 6.90 32.75 54.48
CA PHE A 892 6.20 33.72 55.33
C PHE A 892 7.15 34.81 55.78
N ARG A 893 6.87 36.04 55.34
CA ARG A 893 7.67 37.23 55.64
C ARG A 893 7.01 38.09 56.70
N GLY A 894 7.79 38.77 57.51
CA GLY A 894 7.26 39.71 58.50
C GLY A 894 8.35 40.56 59.11
N ARG A 895 7.98 41.70 59.70
CA ARG A 895 8.93 42.56 60.45
C ARG A 895 9.57 41.84 61.65
N ASP A 896 8.87 40.81 62.15
CA ASP A 896 9.21 39.96 63.28
C ASP A 896 8.58 38.57 63.05
N GLU A 897 9.06 37.55 63.76
CA GLU A 897 8.55 36.18 63.65
C GLU A 897 7.05 36.10 63.93
N ARG A 898 6.54 36.88 64.88
CA ARG A 898 5.11 36.92 65.23
C ARG A 898 4.25 37.38 64.05
N ALA A 899 4.74 38.31 63.22
CA ALA A 899 4.05 38.76 62.02
C ALA A 899 3.99 37.70 60.93
N ALA A 900 5.05 36.90 60.77
CA ALA A 900 5.04 35.76 59.88
C ALA A 900 4.09 34.65 60.37
N LEU A 901 4.10 34.35 61.68
CA LEU A 901 3.20 33.34 62.27
C LEU A 901 1.72 33.68 62.17
N ARG A 902 1.34 34.98 62.11
CA ARG A 902 -0.04 35.37 61.79
C ARG A 902 -0.45 34.94 60.39
N GLN A 903 0.44 35.09 59.40
CA GLN A 903 0.17 34.64 58.03
C GLN A 903 0.09 33.11 57.93
N VAL A 904 0.90 32.40 58.72
CA VAL A 904 0.82 30.94 58.86
C VAL A 904 -0.56 30.54 59.38
N ALA A 905 -1.05 31.18 60.45
CA ALA A 905 -2.37 30.91 61.01
C ALA A 905 -3.51 31.20 60.00
N GLU A 906 -3.45 32.33 59.29
CA GLU A 906 -4.45 32.66 58.26
C GLU A 906 -4.48 31.63 57.12
N LEU A 907 -3.32 31.11 56.70
CA LEU A 907 -3.27 30.08 55.66
C LEU A 907 -3.77 28.73 56.18
N LEU A 908 -3.53 28.42 57.46
CA LEU A 908 -4.07 27.23 58.11
C LEU A 908 -5.61 27.25 58.12
N ASP A 909 -6.20 28.37 58.52
CA ASP A 909 -7.66 28.54 58.50
C ASP A 909 -8.25 28.33 57.08
N ALA A 910 -7.56 28.85 56.05
CA ALA A 910 -7.95 28.63 54.66
C ALA A 910 -7.82 27.16 54.23
N ALA A 911 -6.74 26.48 54.62
CA ALA A 911 -6.48 25.08 54.29
C ALA A 911 -7.46 24.12 55.00
N GLU A 912 -7.93 24.47 56.19
CA GLU A 912 -8.87 23.67 57.00
C GLU A 912 -10.35 23.93 56.67
N THR A 913 -10.64 24.84 55.74
CA THR A 913 -12.02 25.17 55.35
C THR A 913 -12.79 23.90 54.92
N ALA A 914 -14.01 23.74 55.46
CA ALA A 914 -14.86 22.59 55.20
C ALA A 914 -15.07 22.36 53.70
N GLY A 915 -14.90 21.11 53.25
CA GLY A 915 -14.97 20.74 51.84
C GLY A 915 -13.70 21.00 51.04
N ARG A 916 -12.63 21.56 51.65
CA ARG A 916 -11.31 21.80 51.04
C ARG A 916 -11.40 22.37 49.61
N PRO A 917 -12.01 23.56 49.44
CA PRO A 917 -12.30 24.09 48.11
C PRO A 917 -11.05 24.52 47.32
N TRP A 918 -9.88 24.61 47.96
CA TRP A 918 -8.64 25.11 47.37
C TRP A 918 -7.63 23.97 47.15
N ARG A 919 -6.98 23.96 45.97
CA ARG A 919 -5.86 23.05 45.72
C ARG A 919 -4.60 23.59 46.38
N LEU A 920 -3.60 22.72 46.58
CA LEU A 920 -2.31 23.10 47.15
C LEU A 920 -1.69 24.31 46.43
N ARG A 921 -1.71 24.30 45.09
CA ARG A 921 -1.20 25.39 44.26
C ARG A 921 -1.92 26.72 44.48
N ASP A 922 -3.24 26.71 44.71
CA ASP A 922 -4.01 27.93 44.93
C ASP A 922 -3.60 28.58 46.28
N LEU A 923 -3.36 27.75 47.31
CA LEU A 923 -2.82 28.17 48.60
C LEU A 923 -1.37 28.66 48.48
N ALA A 924 -0.54 27.97 47.70
CA ALA A 924 0.84 28.35 47.42
C ALA A 924 0.93 29.69 46.68
N LEU A 925 0.09 29.90 45.67
CA LEU A 925 -0.01 31.15 44.93
C LEU A 925 -0.39 32.32 45.85
N ALA A 926 -1.37 32.12 46.74
CA ALA A 926 -1.75 33.12 47.72
C ALA A 926 -0.61 33.46 48.69
N ALA A 927 0.12 32.45 49.18
CA ALA A 927 1.28 32.66 50.06
C ALA A 927 2.44 33.37 49.32
N ALA A 928 2.76 32.94 48.10
CA ALA A 928 3.80 33.53 47.26
C ALA A 928 3.49 35.00 46.94
N HIS A 929 2.27 35.35 46.54
CA HIS A 929 1.89 36.75 46.28
C HIS A 929 2.07 37.65 47.51
N ARG A 930 1.72 37.16 48.71
CA ARG A 930 1.95 37.91 49.96
C ARG A 930 3.44 38.05 50.25
N ALA A 931 4.23 37.02 50.00
CA ALA A 931 5.67 37.06 50.18
C ALA A 931 6.36 38.01 49.19
N ASP A 932 5.99 37.97 47.91
CA ASP A 932 6.63 38.77 46.85
C ASP A 932 6.33 40.26 46.95
N THR A 933 5.18 40.62 47.52
CA THR A 933 4.80 42.03 47.76
C THR A 933 5.44 42.62 49.01
N SER A 934 6.04 41.79 49.86
CA SER A 934 6.69 42.21 51.10
C SER A 934 8.22 42.27 50.95
N ARG A 935 8.83 43.34 51.46
CA ARG A 935 10.29 43.47 51.55
C ARG A 935 10.87 43.01 52.89
N GLU A 936 10.01 42.55 53.80
CA GLU A 936 10.39 42.07 55.12
C GLU A 936 11.16 40.74 55.02
N PRO A 937 11.99 40.38 56.02
CA PRO A 937 12.71 39.11 56.01
C PRO A 937 11.75 37.91 56.04
N VAL A 938 12.18 36.80 55.43
CA VAL A 938 11.50 35.50 55.56
C VAL A 938 11.81 34.97 56.96
N HIS A 939 10.79 34.61 57.72
CA HIS A 939 10.96 34.01 59.05
C HIS A 939 10.63 32.51 59.07
N VAL A 940 9.70 32.07 58.24
CA VAL A 940 9.30 30.66 58.13
C VAL A 940 9.29 30.27 56.66
N ALA A 941 9.92 29.13 56.34
CA ALA A 941 9.89 28.53 55.01
C ALA A 941 9.78 27.01 55.11
N PHE A 942 8.94 26.41 54.30
CA PHE A 942 8.86 24.94 54.16
C PHE A 942 8.28 24.56 52.80
N VAL A 943 8.40 23.28 52.47
CA VAL A 943 7.84 22.68 51.25
C VAL A 943 6.75 21.69 51.65
N ALA A 944 5.65 21.67 50.91
CA ALA A 944 4.58 20.69 51.07
C ALA A 944 4.22 20.04 49.73
N ARG A 945 3.91 18.74 49.76
CA ARG A 945 3.59 17.92 48.57
C ARG A 945 2.08 17.76 48.33
N ASP A 946 1.29 17.98 49.38
CA ASP A 946 -0.15 17.89 49.38
C ASP A 946 -0.73 18.78 50.50
N THR A 947 -2.05 18.96 50.49
CA THR A 947 -2.75 19.81 51.46
C THR A 947 -2.67 19.26 52.89
N ASP A 948 -2.60 17.94 53.07
CA ASP A 948 -2.50 17.33 54.40
C ASP A 948 -1.14 17.62 55.03
N GLN A 949 -0.06 17.45 54.26
CA GLN A 949 1.28 17.83 54.65
C GLN A 949 1.38 19.34 54.89
N LEU A 950 0.73 20.18 54.07
CA LEU A 950 0.68 21.62 54.31
C LEU A 950 0.09 21.93 55.70
N ILE A 951 -1.06 21.33 56.04
CA ILE A 951 -1.71 21.51 57.35
C ILE A 951 -0.78 21.05 58.48
N GLU A 952 -0.13 19.89 58.33
CA GLU A 952 0.86 19.39 59.28
C GLU A 952 2.00 20.40 59.50
N ARG A 953 2.59 20.94 58.41
CA ARG A 953 3.68 21.92 58.49
C ARG A 953 3.24 23.27 59.08
N LEU A 954 2.05 23.74 58.74
CA LEU A 954 1.50 24.98 59.27
C LEU A 954 1.27 24.88 60.79
N ARG A 955 0.70 23.76 61.27
CA ARG A 955 0.53 23.50 62.71
C ARG A 955 1.87 23.40 63.43
N GLY A 956 2.80 22.60 62.91
CA GLY A 956 4.15 22.50 63.48
C GLY A 956 4.88 23.86 63.53
N ALA A 957 4.70 24.70 62.51
CA ALA A 957 5.24 26.06 62.50
C ALA A 957 4.62 26.96 63.57
N LEU A 958 3.34 26.81 63.93
CA LEU A 958 2.69 27.56 65.02
C LEU A 958 3.10 27.06 66.40
N ASP A 959 3.28 25.75 66.56
CA ASP A 959 3.60 25.10 67.84
C ASP A 959 5.07 25.28 68.26
N GLY A 960 5.91 25.88 67.41
CA GLY A 960 7.33 26.09 67.71
C GLY A 960 8.21 24.89 67.37
N GLU A 961 7.66 23.84 66.75
CA GLU A 961 8.38 22.62 66.41
C GLU A 961 9.24 22.82 65.15
N GLY A 962 10.53 23.07 65.35
CA GLY A 962 11.53 23.19 64.29
C GLY A 962 12.09 21.82 63.88
N GLY A 963 11.37 21.07 63.06
CA GLY A 963 11.93 19.89 62.37
C GLY A 963 12.93 20.28 61.27
N THR A 964 13.62 19.29 60.67
CA THR A 964 14.51 19.51 59.50
C THR A 964 13.83 20.16 58.29
N ASP A 965 12.51 20.15 58.28
CA ASP A 965 11.66 20.45 57.14
C ASP A 965 10.96 21.82 57.25
N VAL A 966 10.96 22.44 58.44
CA VAL A 966 10.48 23.82 58.67
C VAL A 966 11.69 24.68 59.00
N ARG A 967 12.12 25.49 58.04
CA ARG A 967 13.24 26.41 58.21
C ARG A 967 12.74 27.69 58.85
N ARG A 968 13.13 27.88 60.11
CA ARG A 968 13.05 29.17 60.79
C ARG A 968 14.36 29.92 60.54
N ALA A 969 14.27 31.10 59.95
CA ALA A 969 15.47 31.83 59.54
C ALA A 969 16.00 32.72 60.67
N ASP A 970 17.32 32.67 60.85
CA ASP A 970 18.12 33.80 61.31
C ASP A 970 18.68 34.48 60.04
N PRO A 971 18.25 35.71 59.70
CA PRO A 971 18.78 36.42 58.54
C PRO A 971 20.30 36.59 58.66
N VAL A 972 21.05 36.12 57.68
CA VAL A 972 22.51 36.31 57.60
C VAL A 972 22.80 37.39 56.57
N ASP A 973 23.41 38.49 57.00
CA ASP A 973 23.92 39.52 56.09
C ASP A 973 25.14 39.00 55.31
N GLY A 974 25.10 39.08 53.97
CA GLY A 974 26.21 38.63 53.13
C GLY A 974 25.92 38.68 51.63
N LYS A 975 26.97 38.48 50.83
CA LYS A 975 26.85 38.27 49.37
C LYS A 975 26.59 36.79 49.09
N ILE A 976 25.82 36.50 48.04
CA ILE A 976 25.60 35.12 47.55
C ILE A 976 26.77 34.73 46.64
N ALA A 977 27.37 33.56 46.87
CA ALA A 977 28.37 32.97 45.99
C ALA A 977 27.80 31.74 45.27
N PHE A 978 27.83 31.74 43.93
CA PHE A 978 27.50 30.56 43.13
C PHE A 978 28.76 29.75 42.83
N LEU A 979 28.75 28.47 43.22
CA LEU A 979 29.84 27.52 43.01
C LEU A 979 29.46 26.58 41.88
N PHE A 980 30.21 26.62 40.77
CA PHE A 980 30.02 25.75 39.60
C PHE A 980 31.02 24.59 39.66
N PRO A 981 30.61 23.38 40.09
CA PRO A 981 31.51 22.24 40.19
C PRO A 981 31.95 21.77 38.79
N GLY A 982 33.15 21.20 38.70
CA GLY A 982 33.67 20.63 37.45
C GLY A 982 33.13 19.23 37.12
N GLN A 983 33.82 18.57 36.20
CA GLN A 983 33.53 17.19 35.78
C GLN A 983 33.59 16.21 36.96
N GLY A 984 32.61 15.30 37.03
CA GLY A 984 32.39 14.35 38.12
C GLY A 984 30.97 14.42 38.71
N SER A 985 30.22 15.48 38.41
CA SER A 985 28.83 15.69 38.86
C SER A 985 27.77 15.23 37.85
N GLN A 986 28.18 14.90 36.62
CA GLN A 986 27.27 14.48 35.55
C GLN A 986 26.57 13.15 35.88
N ARG A 987 25.28 13.07 35.57
CA ARG A 987 24.49 11.84 35.62
C ARG A 987 23.45 11.83 34.51
N THR A 988 23.14 10.65 33.98
CA THR A 988 22.07 10.50 32.98
C THR A 988 20.76 11.06 33.54
N GLY A 989 20.08 11.89 32.75
CA GLY A 989 18.83 12.53 33.14
C GLY A 989 18.96 13.70 34.11
N MET A 990 20.16 14.20 34.41
CA MET A 990 20.33 15.38 35.28
C MET A 990 19.48 16.56 34.79
N LEU A 991 18.88 17.32 35.70
CA LEU A 991 17.98 18.47 35.39
C LEU A 991 16.75 18.15 34.53
N GLY A 992 16.46 16.88 34.22
CA GLY A 992 15.36 16.49 33.32
C GLY A 992 14.00 16.99 33.81
N GLU A 993 13.69 16.83 35.10
CA GLU A 993 12.44 17.32 35.70
C GLU A 993 12.28 18.83 35.53
N LEU A 994 13.37 19.59 35.68
CA LEU A 994 13.37 21.04 35.55
C LEU A 994 13.13 21.47 34.09
N LEU A 995 13.81 20.84 33.13
CA LEU A 995 13.61 21.10 31.70
C LEU A 995 12.22 20.65 31.21
N VAL A 996 11.66 19.60 31.79
CA VAL A 996 10.28 19.20 31.51
C VAL A 996 9.32 20.25 32.04
N ALA A 997 9.47 20.70 33.29
CA ALA A 997 8.57 21.67 33.93
C ALA A 997 8.65 23.08 33.32
N LEU A 998 9.85 23.54 32.94
CA LEU A 998 10.13 24.90 32.48
C LEU A 998 10.71 24.91 31.05
N PRO A 999 9.88 25.10 30.01
CA PRO A 999 10.31 25.02 28.61
C PRO A 999 11.41 26.01 28.23
N GLU A 1000 11.42 27.21 28.81
CA GLU A 1000 12.41 28.26 28.52
C GLU A 1000 13.85 27.79 28.80
N LEU A 1001 14.05 26.87 29.74
CA LEU A 1001 15.38 26.36 30.08
C LEU A 1001 15.95 25.41 29.01
N ARG A 1002 15.14 24.93 28.07
CA ARG A 1002 15.57 24.01 27.01
C ARG A 1002 16.41 24.70 25.95
N ASP A 1003 16.28 26.01 25.79
CA ASP A 1003 17.09 26.81 24.86
C ASP A 1003 18.58 26.80 25.26
N HIS A 1004 18.86 26.45 26.52
CA HIS A 1004 20.22 26.26 27.04
C HIS A 1004 20.78 24.85 26.84
N LEU A 1005 20.01 23.92 26.24
CA LEU A 1005 20.41 22.55 25.98
C LEU A 1005 20.43 22.26 24.47
N PRO A 1006 21.60 22.31 23.82
CA PRO A 1006 21.75 21.93 22.42
C PRO A 1006 21.23 20.50 22.13
N PRO A 1007 20.59 20.24 20.97
CA PRO A 1007 20.00 18.93 20.67
C PRO A 1007 20.98 17.76 20.70
N ASP A 1008 22.23 17.96 20.30
CA ASP A 1008 23.31 16.97 20.35
C ASP A 1008 23.65 16.58 21.79
N GLN A 1009 23.70 17.55 22.70
CA GLN A 1009 23.91 17.30 24.13
C GLN A 1009 22.69 16.64 24.77
N ALA A 1010 21.47 17.06 24.36
CA ALA A 1010 20.23 16.47 24.86
C ALA A 1010 20.16 14.95 24.61
N ALA A 1011 20.63 14.47 23.46
CA ALA A 1011 20.64 13.06 23.13
C ALA A 1011 21.54 12.23 24.06
N VAL A 1012 22.65 12.81 24.53
CA VAL A 1012 23.60 12.15 25.44
C VAL A 1012 23.13 12.21 26.89
N VAL A 1013 22.54 13.34 27.31
CA VAL A 1013 22.04 13.52 28.68
C VAL A 1013 20.73 12.75 28.90
N TYR A 1014 19.87 12.68 27.90
CA TYR A 1014 18.55 12.02 27.94
C TYR A 1014 18.43 10.90 26.89
N PRO A 1015 19.29 9.86 26.95
CA PRO A 1015 19.21 8.74 26.03
C PRO A 1015 17.90 7.94 26.24
N PRO A 1016 17.56 7.03 25.32
CA PRO A 1016 16.49 6.03 25.51
C PRO A 1016 16.58 5.24 26.83
N ALA A 1017 15.61 4.38 27.13
CA ALA A 1017 15.67 3.44 28.26
C ALA A 1017 16.64 2.27 27.97
N ALA A 1018 17.38 1.80 28.98
CA ALA A 1018 18.37 0.72 28.83
C ALA A 1018 17.82 -0.54 29.48
N PHE A 1019 17.78 -1.62 28.72
CA PHE A 1019 17.19 -2.88 29.16
C PHE A 1019 18.21 -3.94 29.57
N ASP A 1020 19.51 -3.66 29.38
CA ASP A 1020 20.62 -4.48 29.85
C ASP A 1020 21.77 -3.64 30.42
N ASP A 1021 22.71 -4.30 31.11
CA ASP A 1021 23.85 -3.63 31.74
C ASP A 1021 24.85 -3.07 30.73
N ALA A 1022 24.97 -3.67 29.55
CA ALA A 1022 25.87 -3.20 28.51
C ALA A 1022 25.41 -1.85 27.94
N ALA A 1023 24.11 -1.70 27.68
CA ALA A 1023 23.50 -0.45 27.23
C ALA A 1023 23.61 0.64 28.31
N ARG A 1024 23.38 0.29 29.58
CA ARG A 1024 23.59 1.20 30.72
C ARG A 1024 25.04 1.72 30.75
N GLU A 1025 26.00 0.83 30.60
CA GLU A 1025 27.42 1.19 30.62
C GLU A 1025 27.83 2.01 29.38
N ARG A 1026 27.35 1.65 28.18
CA ARG A 1026 27.58 2.45 26.94
C ARG A 1026 27.13 3.89 27.10
N ARG A 1027 25.95 4.11 27.69
CA ARG A 1027 25.38 5.46 27.88
C ARG A 1027 26.08 6.24 28.97
N ARG A 1028 26.47 5.57 30.06
CA ARG A 1028 27.33 6.16 31.09
C ARG A 1028 28.65 6.59 30.47
N ALA A 1029 29.32 5.72 29.72
CA ALA A 1029 30.57 5.99 29.04
C ALA A 1029 30.43 7.21 28.09
N ALA A 1030 29.38 7.24 27.27
CA ALA A 1030 29.09 8.34 26.35
C ALA A 1030 28.94 9.69 27.08
N LEU A 1031 28.23 9.74 28.21
CA LEU A 1031 28.10 10.96 29.01
C LEU A 1031 29.39 11.34 29.74
N THR A 1032 30.23 10.37 30.13
CA THR A 1032 31.50 10.62 30.83
C THR A 1032 32.66 11.00 29.89
N ASP A 1033 32.52 10.83 28.58
CA ASP A 1033 33.47 11.34 27.60
C ASP A 1033 33.57 12.86 27.76
N THR A 1034 34.78 13.37 28.02
CA THR A 1034 35.02 14.79 28.29
C THR A 1034 34.42 15.72 27.22
N ARG A 1035 34.34 15.28 25.96
CA ARG A 1035 33.75 16.05 24.85
C ARG A 1035 32.25 16.24 24.97
N ALA A 1036 31.55 15.35 25.67
CA ALA A 1036 30.12 15.45 25.97
C ALA A 1036 29.87 15.93 27.42
N ALA A 1037 30.68 15.47 28.38
CA ALA A 1037 30.53 15.79 29.79
C ALA A 1037 30.65 17.29 30.08
N GLN A 1038 31.66 17.96 29.50
CA GLN A 1038 31.90 19.38 29.77
C GLN A 1038 30.78 20.27 29.20
N PRO A 1039 30.40 20.16 27.91
CA PRO A 1039 29.28 20.94 27.39
C PRO A 1039 27.94 20.64 28.07
N ALA A 1040 27.70 19.39 28.50
CA ALA A 1040 26.47 19.03 29.21
C ALA A 1040 26.37 19.66 30.61
N LEU A 1041 27.50 19.93 31.28
CA LEU A 1041 27.54 20.54 32.62
C LEU A 1041 27.44 22.07 32.59
N GLY A 1042 27.71 22.71 31.45
CA GLY A 1042 27.67 24.17 31.26
C GLY A 1042 29.03 24.78 30.99
#